data_AF-A0A2E6ENJ3-F1
#
_entry.id   AF-A0A2E6ENJ3-F1
#
_cell.length_a   1.000
_cell.length_b   1.000
_cell.length_c   1.000
_cell.angle_alpha   90.00
_cell.angle_beta   90.00
_cell.angle_gamma   90.00
#
_symmetry.space_group_name_H-M   'P 1'
#
loop_
_entity.id
_entity.type
_entity.pdbx_description
1 polymer ?
#
loop_
_entity_poly.entity_id
_entity_poly.type
_entity_poly.pdbx_seq_one_letter_code
_entity_poly.pdbx_strand_id
1 'polypeptide(L)'
;MQPPSESVDIVVDAVHRYALDGDLRGRELREAQLRGVDLRGRDLEGADLEGADLRGADLRDVGLSGARLCGANLAGARLSGADLSGADLSGADLEAAVLDGVTLDRATLHQTILAGARIRDSHWSEVDVQGGNWLGVDLTGAVLHKTSLADLSLSEAVLAGVRIDDSDLVRLSLDQVHAEGLSIADSSLADLRIAGGSFESAALRFANFDRVRFSGVNCRSLAVESVLFRSSDFDDCVVEGARFLRCAGISAELTERLVGAGAEVPLPLWKRTWAGLRGRLGLRGLALSVAALTLVVGLIQMQRLGSGDEPAALSRPASKLFAGAPAAKRQWDALEERYRSYPRSRPETLKEMSALLEKHGYVEEGEDKLREAVGLTQLLEDGPPLAANIDLAHFLLRNDSPDAAFDVAREIVDTAQNTRGQLPGYLLLARARMGQGDLEGARFEVATVRGALAADPSAPAAYSIEAASVLRDLGDLPAALALLAGLPADMAPAERAQASLYSADLMAASGNSVRALAAYDEVLAVYPDLPLIVARAREGRKRLLAGAEDPEIQSRKLVLLAEADDVETAVEGELGLARLDLRRDNRAAAVRRYEGILTRFPARPDLTLDATLELAALHNSSGGRGEALRLLQSAEGKVSAAEARVRIREELSQLWQDTGDYEKAEQVLERSLAEFVDEPEFLARARLRLAGIADQAGRIEPALAGYREVADARIEPAMTAGALFGQAALLRRVGRIEEALPLMDSALEMLSVQHPMRGAIAVERAELLVELGRSSLDDIEDMLSQAREAGLEQSQPVAYHELLLLMAGQLQEEGRHDDAMSIFERVASSAAAAESPTLGQAAIEGRVAVMMAQGRKEEAEDLLDGVQVADLSSGEALDNCSARMALVRARAETDEPKAALTEASQVFESCRAPRFLLQELPVLADLLVSKGLFAETVVLLKSISEADIGAIGKQAAHLELGRLGSTEDLELAMTGPDRALASLARVERAQLLVAEGRLERAEPLWREVLADPAVEPVPSSLAQLGLGRLALSRGAGPQARFHFEEVRRLSKEPWILQQAEALLRQLDAVSGLRSGAAAATGAAGSEGPAVAP
;
A
#
# COMPACT_ATOMS: atom_id res chain seq x y z
N MET A 1 -31.63 25.15 19.72
CA MET A 1 -30.38 24.38 19.84
C MET A 1 -30.70 23.06 20.52
N GLN A 2 -30.96 22.06 19.69
CA GLN A 2 -30.67 20.62 19.83
C GLN A 2 -31.45 19.95 18.69
N PRO A 3 -30.79 19.28 17.73
CA PRO A 3 -31.49 18.50 16.72
C PRO A 3 -31.97 17.16 17.30
N PRO A 4 -32.96 16.52 16.65
CA PRO A 4 -33.67 15.36 17.17
C PRO A 4 -32.88 14.06 16.97
N SER A 5 -33.25 13.07 17.77
CA SER A 5 -32.77 11.69 17.82
C SER A 5 -32.96 10.94 16.49
N GLU A 6 -31.87 10.76 15.75
CA GLU A 6 -31.71 9.77 14.67
C GLU A 6 -30.42 8.99 14.92
N SER A 7 -30.44 7.91 15.72
CA SER A 7 -29.20 7.11 15.91
C SER A 7 -29.35 5.68 16.44
N VAL A 8 -30.56 5.11 16.57
CA VAL A 8 -30.70 3.77 17.20
C VAL A 8 -30.78 2.61 16.19
N ASP A 9 -31.27 2.84 14.97
CA ASP A 9 -31.39 1.77 13.95
C ASP A 9 -30.25 1.76 12.90
N ILE A 10 -29.31 2.71 12.95
CA ILE A 10 -28.27 2.89 11.92
C ILE A 10 -27.02 2.01 12.18
N VAL A 11 -26.82 1.49 13.40
CA VAL A 11 -25.52 0.93 13.80
C VAL A 11 -25.28 -0.52 13.34
N VAL A 12 -26.33 -1.35 13.18
CA VAL A 12 -26.15 -2.73 12.67
C VAL A 12 -25.77 -2.73 11.19
N ASP A 13 -26.42 -1.87 10.39
CA ASP A 13 -26.10 -1.72 8.96
C ASP A 13 -24.77 -0.98 8.71
N ALA A 14 -24.36 -0.12 9.64
CA ALA A 14 -23.04 0.50 9.63
C ALA A 14 -21.97 -0.54 9.92
N VAL A 15 -22.10 -1.37 10.96
CA VAL A 15 -21.11 -2.41 11.27
C VAL A 15 -21.09 -3.52 10.22
N HIS A 16 -22.21 -3.88 9.60
CA HIS A 16 -22.20 -4.78 8.44
C HIS A 16 -21.50 -4.16 7.21
N ARG A 17 -21.66 -2.85 6.96
CA ARG A 17 -20.93 -2.15 5.89
C ARG A 17 -19.45 -1.97 6.20
N TYR A 18 -19.07 -1.67 7.44
CA TYR A 18 -17.68 -1.48 7.86
C TYR A 18 -16.94 -2.80 8.14
N ALA A 19 -17.66 -3.91 8.38
CA ALA A 19 -17.08 -5.24 8.55
C ALA A 19 -16.42 -5.79 7.26
N LEU A 20 -16.70 -5.19 6.10
CA LEU A 20 -16.04 -5.49 4.83
C LEU A 20 -14.64 -4.85 4.73
N ASP A 21 -14.36 -3.77 5.47
CA ASP A 21 -13.11 -2.97 5.36
C ASP A 21 -12.08 -3.20 6.49
N GLY A 22 -12.32 -4.15 7.40
CA GLY A 22 -11.27 -4.77 8.22
C GLY A 22 -10.70 -4.00 9.43
N ASP A 23 -10.88 -2.67 9.55
CA ASP A 23 -10.31 -1.87 10.64
C ASP A 23 -11.36 -1.09 11.46
N LEU A 24 -11.56 -1.51 12.72
CA LEU A 24 -12.45 -0.89 13.70
C LEU A 24 -11.69 -0.21 14.85
N ARG A 25 -10.38 0.03 14.69
CA ARG A 25 -9.54 0.70 15.69
C ARG A 25 -10.00 2.12 15.96
N GLY A 26 -10.06 2.51 17.23
CA GLY A 26 -10.40 3.86 17.68
C GLY A 26 -11.80 4.34 17.30
N ARG A 27 -12.69 3.45 16.85
CA ARG A 27 -14.03 3.84 16.37
C ARG A 27 -14.97 4.19 17.52
N GLU A 28 -15.83 5.17 17.28
CA GLU A 28 -16.92 5.55 18.19
C GLU A 28 -18.13 4.63 17.98
N LEU A 29 -18.32 3.67 18.88
CA LEU A 29 -19.38 2.65 18.89
C LEU A 29 -20.18 2.67 20.21
N ARG A 30 -20.32 3.86 20.80
CA ARG A 30 -21.06 4.06 22.05
C ARG A 30 -22.52 3.66 21.89
N GLU A 31 -23.05 2.95 22.87
CA GLU A 31 -24.44 2.46 22.91
C GLU A 31 -24.84 1.61 21.68
N ALA A 32 -23.85 1.10 20.94
CA ALA A 32 -24.07 0.32 19.73
C ALA A 32 -24.84 -0.97 20.02
N GLN A 33 -25.79 -1.29 19.13
CA GLN A 33 -26.56 -2.53 19.19
C GLN A 33 -25.80 -3.64 18.44
N LEU A 34 -24.94 -4.38 19.14
CA LEU A 34 -24.03 -5.41 18.59
C LEU A 34 -24.36 -6.82 19.10
N ARG A 35 -25.61 -7.04 19.49
CA ARG A 35 -26.09 -8.29 20.06
C ARG A 35 -25.93 -9.45 19.06
N GLY A 36 -25.20 -10.48 19.45
CA GLY A 36 -24.99 -11.69 18.64
C GLY A 36 -24.14 -11.49 17.38
N VAL A 37 -23.47 -10.35 17.23
CA VAL A 37 -22.61 -10.06 16.07
C VAL A 37 -21.35 -10.92 16.11
N ASP A 38 -20.86 -11.31 14.94
CA ASP A 38 -19.58 -12.00 14.76
C ASP A 38 -18.46 -11.00 14.46
N LEU A 39 -17.57 -10.77 15.44
CA LEU A 39 -16.39 -9.91 15.33
C LEU A 39 -15.10 -10.71 15.57
N ARG A 40 -15.12 -12.02 15.29
CA ARG A 40 -13.96 -12.89 15.52
C ARG A 40 -12.72 -12.40 14.78
N GLY A 41 -11.59 -12.34 15.48
CA GLY A 41 -10.30 -11.94 14.91
C GLY A 41 -10.21 -10.48 14.45
N ARG A 42 -11.22 -9.66 14.73
CA ARG A 42 -11.23 -8.24 14.34
C ARG A 42 -10.40 -7.40 15.29
N ASP A 43 -10.03 -6.22 14.81
CA ASP A 43 -9.23 -5.27 15.57
C ASP A 43 -10.06 -4.05 15.94
N LEU A 44 -10.34 -3.92 17.24
CA LEU A 44 -11.06 -2.85 17.91
C LEU A 44 -10.14 -2.15 18.94
N GLU A 45 -8.82 -2.14 18.69
CA GLU A 45 -7.86 -1.43 19.55
C GLU A 45 -8.29 0.03 19.74
N GLY A 46 -8.43 0.46 20.99
CA GLY A 46 -8.84 1.81 21.36
C GLY A 46 -10.29 2.19 21.01
N ALA A 47 -11.12 1.25 20.56
CA ALA A 47 -12.52 1.54 20.21
C ALA A 47 -13.33 1.99 21.44
N ASP A 48 -14.30 2.87 21.21
CA ASP A 48 -15.19 3.39 22.24
C ASP A 48 -16.54 2.68 22.18
N LEU A 49 -16.70 1.66 23.02
CA LEU A 49 -17.87 0.79 23.16
C LEU A 49 -18.65 1.08 24.46
N GLU A 50 -18.53 2.30 24.99
CA GLU A 50 -19.21 2.71 26.22
C GLU A 50 -20.73 2.48 26.10
N GLY A 51 -21.30 1.69 27.00
CA GLY A 51 -22.73 1.33 27.00
C GLY A 51 -23.21 0.42 25.87
N ALA A 52 -22.33 -0.15 25.04
CA ALA A 52 -22.73 -1.00 23.91
C ALA A 52 -23.42 -2.30 24.36
N ASP A 53 -24.38 -2.78 23.57
CA ASP A 53 -25.05 -4.08 23.77
C ASP A 53 -24.37 -5.16 22.93
N LEU A 54 -23.49 -5.94 23.55
CA LEU A 54 -22.70 -7.04 22.97
C LEU A 54 -23.20 -8.42 23.44
N ARG A 55 -24.45 -8.52 23.92
CA ARG A 55 -24.98 -9.78 24.47
C ARG A 55 -24.87 -10.93 23.48
N GLY A 56 -24.23 -12.01 23.90
CA GLY A 56 -24.02 -13.20 23.07
C GLY A 56 -23.18 -12.98 21.80
N ALA A 57 -22.48 -11.85 21.67
CA ALA A 57 -21.58 -11.60 20.54
C ALA A 57 -20.41 -12.61 20.52
N ASP A 58 -19.90 -12.90 19.32
CA ASP A 58 -18.72 -13.73 19.12
C ASP A 58 -17.50 -12.84 18.89
N LEU A 59 -16.71 -12.68 19.95
CA LEU A 59 -15.53 -11.83 20.09
C LEU A 59 -14.24 -12.66 20.24
N ARG A 60 -14.24 -13.92 19.78
CA ARG A 60 -13.05 -14.78 19.91
C ARG A 60 -11.87 -14.20 19.13
N ASP A 61 -10.70 -14.22 19.74
CA ASP A 61 -9.43 -13.71 19.18
C ASP A 61 -9.49 -12.23 18.74
N VAL A 62 -10.41 -11.43 19.28
CA VAL A 62 -10.55 -10.00 18.96
C VAL A 62 -9.47 -9.16 19.66
N GLY A 63 -8.96 -8.12 18.98
CA GLY A 63 -8.09 -7.11 19.59
C GLY A 63 -8.91 -5.99 20.21
N LEU A 64 -8.96 -5.87 21.53
CA LEU A 64 -9.67 -4.83 22.28
C LEU A 64 -8.71 -4.04 23.19
N SER A 65 -7.42 -4.06 22.88
CA SER A 65 -6.40 -3.36 23.66
C SER A 65 -6.73 -1.87 23.74
N GLY A 66 -6.76 -1.29 24.94
CA GLY A 66 -7.10 0.12 25.18
C GLY A 66 -8.56 0.50 24.90
N ALA A 67 -9.47 -0.44 24.60
CA ALA A 67 -10.86 -0.14 24.30
C ALA A 67 -11.63 0.36 25.54
N ARG A 68 -12.60 1.26 25.34
CA ARG A 68 -13.51 1.73 26.39
C ARG A 68 -14.79 0.91 26.36
N LEU A 69 -14.98 0.03 27.34
CA LEU A 69 -16.13 -0.86 27.49
C LEU A 69 -16.98 -0.49 28.72
N CYS A 70 -16.85 0.74 29.21
CA CYS A 70 -17.51 1.18 30.44
C CYS A 70 -19.03 1.00 30.32
N GLY A 71 -19.64 0.26 31.25
CA GLY A 71 -21.07 -0.04 31.25
C GLY A 71 -21.59 -0.88 30.06
N ALA A 72 -20.72 -1.46 29.23
CA ALA A 72 -21.13 -2.32 28.12
C ALA A 72 -21.78 -3.62 28.62
N ASN A 73 -22.76 -4.14 27.89
CA ASN A 73 -23.41 -5.41 28.19
C ASN A 73 -22.85 -6.54 27.31
N LEU A 74 -21.98 -7.36 27.89
CA LEU A 74 -21.34 -8.53 27.29
C LEU A 74 -21.91 -9.85 27.83
N ALA A 75 -23.11 -9.85 28.43
CA ALA A 75 -23.66 -11.04 29.04
C ALA A 75 -23.76 -12.20 28.02
N GLY A 76 -23.17 -13.34 28.37
CA GLY A 76 -23.08 -14.54 27.52
C GLY A 76 -22.20 -14.41 26.26
N ALA A 77 -21.41 -13.34 26.10
CA ALA A 77 -20.51 -13.18 24.97
C ALA A 77 -19.34 -14.18 25.01
N ARG A 78 -18.73 -14.45 23.84
CA ARG A 78 -17.58 -15.35 23.68
C ARG A 78 -16.32 -14.54 23.36
N LEU A 79 -15.42 -14.39 24.32
CA LEU A 79 -14.18 -13.62 24.23
C LEU A 79 -12.91 -14.49 24.35
N SER A 80 -13.01 -15.79 24.08
CA SER A 80 -11.83 -16.68 24.19
C SER A 80 -10.68 -16.18 23.31
N GLY A 81 -9.48 -16.06 23.90
CA GLY A 81 -8.27 -15.58 23.21
C GLY A 81 -8.25 -14.08 22.88
N ALA A 82 -9.21 -13.29 23.36
CA ALA A 82 -9.22 -11.84 23.11
C ALA A 82 -8.08 -11.11 23.85
N ASP A 83 -7.63 -9.98 23.29
CA ASP A 83 -6.69 -9.07 23.95
C ASP A 83 -7.44 -7.86 24.53
N LEU A 84 -7.60 -7.82 25.85
CA LEU A 84 -8.22 -6.72 26.60
C LEU A 84 -7.18 -5.86 27.32
N SER A 85 -5.91 -5.91 26.90
CA SER A 85 -4.84 -5.18 27.57
C SER A 85 -5.13 -3.67 27.62
N GLY A 86 -5.12 -3.06 28.81
CA GLY A 86 -5.40 -1.64 28.97
C GLY A 86 -6.86 -1.22 28.73
N ALA A 87 -7.78 -2.17 28.52
CA ALA A 87 -9.19 -1.86 28.32
C ALA A 87 -9.88 -1.38 29.61
N ASP A 88 -10.87 -0.50 29.49
CA ASP A 88 -11.70 -0.05 30.61
C ASP A 88 -13.04 -0.81 30.63
N LEU A 89 -13.17 -1.79 31.52
CA LEU A 89 -14.37 -2.63 31.72
C LEU A 89 -15.19 -2.16 32.93
N SER A 90 -15.04 -0.90 33.35
CA SER A 90 -15.71 -0.37 34.53
C SER A 90 -17.24 -0.46 34.40
N GLY A 91 -17.88 -1.18 35.30
CA GLY A 91 -19.33 -1.40 35.30
C GLY A 91 -19.86 -2.27 34.17
N ALA A 92 -19.00 -2.92 33.39
CA ALA A 92 -19.42 -3.83 32.33
C ALA A 92 -20.11 -5.09 32.88
N ASP A 93 -21.09 -5.59 32.13
CA ASP A 93 -21.82 -6.83 32.45
C ASP A 93 -21.27 -8.00 31.64
N LEU A 94 -20.52 -8.88 32.29
CA LEU A 94 -19.91 -10.09 31.72
C LEU A 94 -20.55 -11.36 32.32
N GLU A 95 -21.79 -11.29 32.79
CA GLU A 95 -22.49 -12.44 33.35
C GLU A 95 -22.48 -13.63 32.37
N ALA A 96 -22.04 -14.80 32.85
CA ALA A 96 -21.92 -16.04 32.09
C ALA A 96 -21.11 -15.95 30.77
N ALA A 97 -20.27 -14.93 30.61
CA ALA A 97 -19.39 -14.80 29.45
C ALA A 97 -18.24 -15.82 29.50
N VAL A 98 -17.67 -16.14 28.33
CA VAL A 98 -16.57 -17.09 28.17
C VAL A 98 -15.31 -16.34 27.70
N LEU A 99 -14.33 -16.20 28.58
CA LEU A 99 -13.09 -15.43 28.41
C LEU A 99 -11.84 -16.32 28.56
N ASP A 100 -11.93 -17.59 28.14
CA ASP A 100 -10.81 -18.54 28.26
C ASP A 100 -9.59 -18.06 27.42
N GLY A 101 -8.41 -18.00 28.04
CA GLY A 101 -7.16 -17.59 27.38
C GLY A 101 -7.05 -16.09 27.08
N VAL A 102 -7.83 -15.24 27.74
CA VAL A 102 -7.81 -13.79 27.56
C VAL A 102 -6.59 -13.14 28.21
N THR A 103 -6.10 -12.04 27.63
CA THR A 103 -5.09 -11.16 28.26
C THR A 103 -5.77 -9.90 28.78
N LEU A 104 -5.62 -9.61 30.08
CA LEU A 104 -6.22 -8.46 30.77
C LEU A 104 -5.17 -7.47 31.29
N ASP A 105 -3.94 -7.54 30.79
CA ASP A 105 -2.82 -6.76 31.30
C ASP A 105 -3.13 -5.25 31.31
N ARG A 106 -3.00 -4.61 32.48
CA ARG A 106 -3.30 -3.18 32.70
C ARG A 106 -4.77 -2.78 32.46
N ALA A 107 -5.69 -3.74 32.38
CA ALA A 107 -7.12 -3.46 32.27
C ALA A 107 -7.70 -2.94 33.61
N THR A 108 -8.85 -2.25 33.51
CA THR A 108 -9.60 -1.75 34.67
C THR A 108 -10.92 -2.50 34.81
N LEU A 109 -11.14 -3.19 35.94
CA LEU A 109 -12.37 -3.97 36.23
C LEU A 109 -13.09 -3.43 37.48
N HIS A 110 -13.40 -2.14 37.50
CA HIS A 110 -14.13 -1.54 38.62
C HIS A 110 -15.61 -1.86 38.52
N GLN A 111 -16.23 -2.37 39.59
CA GLN A 111 -17.67 -2.66 39.65
C GLN A 111 -18.19 -3.58 38.53
N THR A 112 -17.33 -4.40 37.93
CA THR A 112 -17.69 -5.33 36.85
C THR A 112 -18.53 -6.50 37.37
N ILE A 113 -19.46 -7.00 36.56
CA ILE A 113 -20.29 -8.17 36.87
C ILE A 113 -19.70 -9.38 36.14
N LEU A 114 -19.14 -10.33 36.89
CA LEU A 114 -18.51 -11.56 36.39
C LEU A 114 -19.20 -12.82 36.93
N ALA A 115 -20.46 -12.70 37.34
CA ALA A 115 -21.21 -13.81 37.93
C ALA A 115 -21.29 -14.99 36.94
N GLY A 116 -20.80 -16.16 37.37
CA GLY A 116 -20.74 -17.37 36.55
C GLY A 116 -19.87 -17.27 35.29
N ALA A 117 -19.06 -16.21 35.15
CA ALA A 117 -18.15 -16.07 34.01
C ALA A 117 -17.01 -17.10 34.08
N ARG A 118 -16.55 -17.54 32.90
CA ARG A 118 -15.44 -18.47 32.78
C ARG A 118 -14.24 -17.74 32.20
N ILE A 119 -13.13 -17.71 32.93
CA ILE A 119 -11.91 -16.95 32.62
C ILE A 119 -10.70 -17.84 32.90
N ARG A 120 -10.62 -18.99 32.22
CA ARG A 120 -9.55 -19.96 32.45
C ARG A 120 -8.28 -19.58 31.70
N ASP A 121 -7.13 -20.03 32.20
CA ASP A 121 -5.82 -19.88 31.54
C ASP A 121 -5.52 -18.43 31.09
N SER A 122 -6.08 -17.45 31.82
CA SER A 122 -6.01 -16.03 31.50
C SER A 122 -4.80 -15.36 32.14
N HIS A 123 -4.31 -14.29 31.52
CA HIS A 123 -3.15 -13.52 31.97
C HIS A 123 -3.56 -12.15 32.52
N TRP A 124 -3.12 -11.85 33.74
CA TRP A 124 -3.45 -10.63 34.47
C TRP A 124 -2.17 -10.02 35.01
N SER A 125 -1.66 -8.97 34.36
CA SER A 125 -0.53 -8.19 34.85
C SER A 125 -0.93 -6.75 35.12
N GLU A 126 -0.69 -6.22 36.32
CA GLU A 126 -0.98 -4.82 36.66
C GLU A 126 -2.47 -4.43 36.51
N VAL A 127 -3.38 -5.37 36.75
CA VAL A 127 -4.82 -5.16 36.62
C VAL A 127 -5.38 -4.45 37.86
N ASP A 128 -6.23 -3.44 37.65
CA ASP A 128 -6.90 -2.73 38.74
C ASP A 128 -8.35 -3.23 38.90
N VAL A 129 -8.61 -3.90 40.01
CA VAL A 129 -9.92 -4.46 40.36
C VAL A 129 -10.46 -3.77 41.61
N GLN A 130 -11.69 -3.26 41.54
CA GLN A 130 -12.36 -2.64 42.69
C GLN A 130 -13.85 -2.97 42.72
N GLY A 131 -14.23 -3.86 43.64
CA GLY A 131 -15.62 -4.30 43.82
C GLY A 131 -16.19 -5.07 42.63
N GLY A 132 -17.52 -5.15 42.56
CA GLY A 132 -18.24 -5.93 41.53
C GLY A 132 -18.78 -7.27 42.04
N ASN A 133 -19.47 -8.01 41.17
CA ASN A 133 -20.08 -9.30 41.49
C ASN A 133 -19.30 -10.45 40.83
N TRP A 134 -18.59 -11.23 41.63
CA TRP A 134 -17.70 -12.31 41.17
C TRP A 134 -18.19 -13.70 41.64
N LEU A 135 -19.49 -13.83 41.91
CA LEU A 135 -20.08 -15.07 42.39
C LEU A 135 -19.89 -16.19 41.37
N GLY A 136 -19.29 -17.31 41.79
CA GLY A 136 -19.18 -18.51 40.95
C GLY A 136 -18.25 -18.36 39.73
N VAL A 137 -17.34 -17.38 39.75
CA VAL A 137 -16.36 -17.20 38.65
C VAL A 137 -15.38 -18.37 38.60
N ASP A 138 -15.04 -18.80 37.38
CA ASP A 138 -14.05 -19.86 37.14
C ASP A 138 -12.75 -19.27 36.59
N LEU A 139 -11.72 -19.23 37.43
CA LEU A 139 -10.38 -18.72 37.13
C LEU A 139 -9.34 -19.83 36.93
N THR A 140 -9.76 -21.07 36.66
CA THR A 140 -8.85 -22.23 36.60
C THR A 140 -7.63 -21.95 35.70
N GLY A 141 -6.42 -22.15 36.24
CA GLY A 141 -5.16 -21.95 35.50
C GLY A 141 -4.74 -20.49 35.27
N ALA A 142 -5.51 -19.50 35.75
CA ALA A 142 -5.18 -18.09 35.57
C ALA A 142 -3.85 -17.69 36.26
N VAL A 143 -3.13 -16.76 35.65
CA VAL A 143 -1.90 -16.18 36.18
C VAL A 143 -2.11 -14.71 36.50
N LEU A 144 -1.99 -14.38 37.78
CA LEU A 144 -2.14 -13.03 38.32
C LEU A 144 -0.77 -12.56 38.83
N HIS A 145 -0.27 -11.49 38.23
CA HIS A 145 1.00 -10.87 38.58
C HIS A 145 0.77 -9.38 38.84
N LYS A 146 1.32 -8.83 39.93
CA LYS A 146 1.20 -7.39 40.26
C LYS A 146 -0.23 -6.84 40.23
N THR A 147 -1.20 -7.66 40.60
CA THR A 147 -2.62 -7.32 40.52
C THR A 147 -3.16 -6.92 41.90
N SER A 148 -4.06 -5.94 41.94
CA SER A 148 -4.75 -5.55 43.18
C SER A 148 -6.09 -6.29 43.30
N LEU A 149 -6.20 -7.20 44.27
CA LEU A 149 -7.45 -7.88 44.63
C LEU A 149 -7.95 -7.43 46.02
N ALA A 150 -7.45 -6.30 46.50
CA ALA A 150 -7.82 -5.78 47.80
C ALA A 150 -9.33 -5.53 47.90
N ASP A 151 -9.90 -5.80 49.07
CA ASP A 151 -11.33 -5.56 49.37
C ASP A 151 -12.35 -6.34 48.52
N LEU A 152 -11.90 -7.31 47.71
CA LEU A 152 -12.80 -8.13 46.89
C LEU A 152 -13.43 -9.27 47.72
N SER A 153 -14.60 -9.74 47.30
CA SER A 153 -15.25 -10.92 47.85
C SER A 153 -15.45 -11.97 46.76
N LEU A 154 -14.70 -13.07 46.83
CA LEU A 154 -14.86 -14.23 45.96
C LEU A 154 -15.67 -15.28 46.70
N SER A 155 -16.89 -15.52 46.23
CA SER A 155 -17.78 -16.55 46.77
C SER A 155 -18.03 -17.62 45.72
N GLU A 156 -17.92 -18.89 46.10
CA GLU A 156 -18.11 -20.05 45.21
C GLU A 156 -17.19 -20.07 43.98
N ALA A 157 -16.07 -19.33 44.02
CA ALA A 157 -15.13 -19.23 42.91
C ALA A 157 -14.27 -20.49 42.76
N VAL A 158 -13.92 -20.83 41.52
CA VAL A 158 -12.98 -21.90 41.18
C VAL A 158 -11.61 -21.30 40.89
N LEU A 159 -10.63 -21.65 41.72
CA LEU A 159 -9.25 -21.14 41.73
C LEU A 159 -8.23 -22.27 41.52
N ALA A 160 -8.62 -23.35 40.86
CA ALA A 160 -7.77 -24.52 40.68
C ALA A 160 -6.56 -24.19 39.80
N GLY A 161 -5.34 -24.50 40.26
CA GLY A 161 -4.09 -24.25 39.54
C GLY A 161 -3.77 -22.77 39.28
N VAL A 162 -4.46 -21.84 39.94
CA VAL A 162 -4.20 -20.40 39.81
C VAL A 162 -2.83 -20.06 40.38
N ARG A 163 -2.10 -19.15 39.73
CA ARG A 163 -0.84 -18.59 40.24
C ARG A 163 -1.01 -17.11 40.53
N ILE A 164 -0.66 -16.69 41.74
CA ILE A 164 -0.73 -15.30 42.21
C ILE A 164 0.65 -14.90 42.73
N ASP A 165 1.32 -14.00 42.01
CA ASP A 165 2.66 -13.52 42.36
C ASP A 165 2.69 -11.99 42.45
N ASP A 166 3.50 -11.42 43.34
CA ASP A 166 3.70 -9.96 43.51
C ASP A 166 2.39 -9.13 43.66
N SER A 167 1.32 -9.70 44.20
CA SER A 167 -0.03 -9.10 44.19
C SER A 167 -0.51 -8.62 45.57
N ASP A 168 -1.48 -7.71 45.58
CA ASP A 168 -2.13 -7.19 46.80
C ASP A 168 -3.42 -7.95 47.09
N LEU A 169 -3.45 -8.67 48.22
CA LEU A 169 -4.58 -9.50 48.66
C LEU A 169 -5.17 -8.98 49.98
N VAL A 170 -4.90 -7.73 50.34
CA VAL A 170 -5.31 -7.16 51.63
C VAL A 170 -6.84 -7.08 51.73
N ARG A 171 -7.40 -7.58 52.84
CA ARG A 171 -8.86 -7.64 53.11
C ARG A 171 -9.68 -8.45 52.10
N LEU A 172 -9.04 -9.29 51.28
CA LEU A 172 -9.74 -10.22 50.39
C LEU A 172 -10.52 -11.25 51.21
N SER A 173 -11.78 -11.48 50.83
CA SER A 173 -12.65 -12.50 51.42
C SER A 173 -12.85 -13.65 50.44
N LEU A 174 -12.49 -14.87 50.84
CA LEU A 174 -12.70 -16.10 50.11
C LEU A 174 -13.74 -16.96 50.84
N ASP A 175 -14.89 -17.21 50.22
CA ASP A 175 -15.99 -17.99 50.81
C ASP A 175 -16.38 -19.15 49.89
N GLN A 176 -16.38 -20.38 50.40
CA GLN A 176 -16.72 -21.61 49.65
C GLN A 176 -15.92 -21.81 48.34
N VAL A 177 -14.64 -21.43 48.32
CA VAL A 177 -13.81 -21.50 47.09
C VAL A 177 -13.20 -22.88 46.84
N HIS A 178 -12.94 -23.20 45.57
CA HIS A 178 -12.20 -24.41 45.14
C HIS A 178 -10.78 -24.04 44.66
N ALA A 179 -9.81 -24.07 45.55
CA ALA A 179 -8.43 -23.62 45.34
C ALA A 179 -7.40 -24.77 45.35
N GLU A 180 -7.71 -25.87 44.64
CA GLU A 180 -6.78 -27.00 44.52
C GLU A 180 -5.55 -26.61 43.70
N GLY A 181 -4.34 -26.82 44.25
CA GLY A 181 -3.09 -26.47 43.57
C GLY A 181 -2.85 -24.96 43.36
N LEU A 182 -3.59 -24.11 44.06
CA LEU A 182 -3.37 -22.65 44.09
C LEU A 182 -1.95 -22.34 44.57
N SER A 183 -1.22 -21.50 43.83
CA SER A 183 0.11 -21.03 44.20
C SER A 183 0.08 -19.53 44.47
N ILE A 184 0.49 -19.11 45.67
CA ILE A 184 0.70 -17.70 46.00
C ILE A 184 2.16 -17.49 46.38
N ALA A 185 2.87 -16.61 45.69
CA ALA A 185 4.24 -16.21 46.04
C ALA A 185 4.38 -14.68 46.12
N ASP A 186 5.32 -14.21 46.94
CA ASP A 186 5.78 -12.80 46.98
C ASP A 186 4.66 -11.73 47.09
N SER A 187 3.51 -12.12 47.66
CA SER A 187 2.29 -11.30 47.71
C SER A 187 1.96 -10.84 49.13
N SER A 188 1.24 -9.72 49.25
CA SER A 188 0.86 -9.15 50.56
C SER A 188 -0.45 -9.74 51.08
N LEU A 189 -0.40 -10.41 52.24
CA LEU A 189 -1.54 -11.09 52.86
C LEU A 189 -1.86 -10.45 54.22
N ALA A 190 -2.69 -9.41 54.25
CA ALA A 190 -3.17 -8.82 55.50
C ALA A 190 -4.70 -8.83 55.58
N ASP A 191 -5.25 -9.09 56.77
CA ASP A 191 -6.70 -9.07 57.03
C ASP A 191 -7.52 -10.02 56.15
N LEU A 192 -6.91 -11.12 55.71
CA LEU A 192 -7.54 -12.10 54.82
C LEU A 192 -8.53 -13.01 55.58
N ARG A 193 -9.74 -13.18 55.04
CA ARG A 193 -10.74 -14.13 55.56
C ARG A 193 -10.97 -15.27 54.58
N ILE A 194 -10.77 -16.51 55.03
CA ILE A 194 -11.06 -17.71 54.27
C ILE A 194 -12.05 -18.57 55.04
N ALA A 195 -13.23 -18.80 54.47
CA ALA A 195 -14.29 -19.59 55.09
C ALA A 195 -14.80 -20.69 54.15
N GLY A 196 -14.75 -21.95 54.61
CA GLY A 196 -15.17 -23.10 53.82
C GLY A 196 -14.32 -23.37 52.57
N GLY A 197 -14.73 -24.36 51.77
CA GLY A 197 -14.04 -24.71 50.53
C GLY A 197 -12.81 -25.61 50.69
N SER A 198 -12.00 -25.69 49.64
CA SER A 198 -10.84 -26.57 49.53
C SER A 198 -9.59 -25.82 49.07
N PHE A 199 -8.47 -26.05 49.73
CA PHE A 199 -7.11 -25.57 49.44
C PHE A 199 -6.14 -26.76 49.33
N GLU A 200 -6.65 -27.90 48.84
CA GLU A 200 -5.86 -29.12 48.74
C GLU A 200 -4.65 -28.93 47.83
N SER A 201 -3.47 -29.33 48.30
CA SER A 201 -2.19 -29.20 47.57
C SER A 201 -1.82 -27.77 47.15
N ALA A 202 -2.42 -26.74 47.75
CA ALA A 202 -2.03 -25.35 47.52
C ALA A 202 -0.63 -25.05 48.10
N ALA A 203 0.05 -24.05 47.54
CA ALA A 203 1.38 -23.61 47.97
C ALA A 203 1.39 -22.10 48.24
N LEU A 204 1.74 -21.72 49.47
CA LEU A 204 1.86 -20.33 49.92
C LEU A 204 3.31 -20.06 50.30
N ARG A 205 4.01 -19.25 49.51
CA ARG A 205 5.46 -19.00 49.64
C ARG A 205 5.76 -17.51 49.83
N PHE A 206 6.76 -17.19 50.65
CA PHE A 206 7.30 -15.82 50.81
C PHE A 206 6.28 -14.73 51.14
N ALA A 207 5.16 -15.10 51.75
CA ALA A 207 4.10 -14.17 52.12
C ALA A 207 4.12 -13.86 53.62
N ASN A 208 3.74 -12.63 53.99
CA ASN A 208 3.64 -12.21 55.39
C ASN A 208 2.19 -12.40 55.84
N PHE A 209 1.91 -13.28 56.80
CA PHE A 209 0.56 -13.47 57.31
C PHE A 209 0.32 -12.48 58.45
N ASP A 210 -0.42 -11.40 58.19
CA ASP A 210 -0.88 -10.47 59.23
C ASP A 210 -2.41 -10.53 59.34
N ARG A 211 -2.93 -11.08 60.43
CA ARG A 211 -4.39 -11.24 60.67
C ARG A 211 -5.13 -12.08 59.62
N VAL A 212 -4.52 -13.19 59.19
CA VAL A 212 -5.14 -14.18 58.28
C VAL A 212 -5.94 -15.21 59.08
N ARG A 213 -7.20 -15.45 58.70
CA ARG A 213 -8.08 -16.44 59.36
C ARG A 213 -8.61 -17.48 58.38
N PHE A 214 -8.31 -18.75 58.66
CA PHE A 214 -8.93 -19.90 58.01
C PHE A 214 -10.01 -20.49 58.93
N SER A 215 -11.23 -20.69 58.41
CA SER A 215 -12.33 -21.32 59.17
C SER A 215 -13.06 -22.38 58.35
N GLY A 216 -13.03 -23.64 58.80
CA GLY A 216 -13.80 -24.74 58.18
C GLY A 216 -13.30 -25.16 56.78
N VAL A 217 -12.01 -24.98 56.50
CA VAL A 217 -11.40 -25.17 55.17
C VAL A 217 -10.68 -26.53 55.09
N ASN A 218 -10.76 -27.22 53.95
CA ASN A 218 -9.91 -28.38 53.67
C ASN A 218 -8.52 -27.92 53.21
N CYS A 219 -7.48 -28.14 54.01
CA CYS A 219 -6.09 -27.75 53.76
C CYS A 219 -5.14 -28.98 53.71
N ARG A 220 -5.64 -30.16 53.28
CA ARG A 220 -4.77 -31.31 53.02
C ARG A 220 -3.67 -30.95 52.04
N SER A 221 -2.46 -31.46 52.19
CA SER A 221 -1.44 -31.19 51.17
C SER A 221 -0.78 -29.81 51.24
N LEU A 222 -1.32 -28.88 52.03
CA LEU A 222 -0.98 -27.45 51.97
C LEU A 222 0.50 -27.21 52.28
N ALA A 223 1.23 -26.56 51.39
CA ALA A 223 2.61 -26.16 51.60
C ALA A 223 2.68 -24.68 51.97
N VAL A 224 3.23 -24.36 53.15
CA VAL A 224 3.48 -22.99 53.61
C VAL A 224 4.98 -22.82 53.82
N GLU A 225 5.64 -22.00 53.00
CA GLU A 225 7.10 -21.89 53.01
C GLU A 225 7.59 -20.44 53.18
N SER A 226 8.52 -20.22 54.10
CA SER A 226 9.15 -18.92 54.35
C SER A 226 8.16 -17.81 54.74
N VAL A 227 7.13 -18.14 55.51
CA VAL A 227 6.08 -17.22 55.97
C VAL A 227 6.32 -16.73 57.40
N LEU A 228 6.04 -15.45 57.67
CA LEU A 228 6.01 -14.87 59.02
C LEU A 228 4.56 -14.74 59.49
N PHE A 229 4.22 -15.36 60.61
CA PHE A 229 2.90 -15.33 61.22
C PHE A 229 2.78 -14.19 62.23
N ARG A 230 1.75 -13.36 62.07
CA ARG A 230 1.33 -12.32 63.02
C ARG A 230 -0.20 -12.41 63.18
N SER A 231 -0.65 -12.73 64.40
CA SER A 231 -2.07 -12.76 64.77
C SER A 231 -2.99 -13.54 63.81
N SER A 232 -2.52 -14.69 63.30
CA SER A 232 -3.21 -15.49 62.28
C SER A 232 -3.53 -16.89 62.80
N ASP A 233 -4.70 -17.45 62.43
CA ASP A 233 -5.28 -18.66 63.03
C ASP A 233 -5.92 -19.62 62.00
N PHE A 234 -6.00 -20.91 62.38
CA PHE A 234 -6.65 -22.00 61.64
C PHE A 234 -7.70 -22.69 62.52
N ASP A 235 -8.97 -22.37 62.31
CA ASP A 235 -10.10 -22.89 63.10
C ASP A 235 -10.91 -23.92 62.30
N ASP A 236 -11.17 -25.09 62.89
CA ASP A 236 -11.92 -26.18 62.27
C ASP A 236 -11.43 -26.61 60.86
N CYS A 237 -10.14 -26.46 60.58
CA CYS A 237 -9.52 -26.85 59.30
C CYS A 237 -9.00 -28.29 59.28
N VAL A 238 -9.08 -28.95 58.13
CA VAL A 238 -8.44 -30.26 57.89
C VAL A 238 -7.03 -30.04 57.36
N VAL A 239 -5.98 -30.36 58.11
CA VAL A 239 -4.57 -30.02 57.78
C VAL A 239 -3.65 -31.23 57.59
N GLU A 240 -4.23 -32.41 57.32
CA GLU A 240 -3.46 -33.66 57.17
C GLU A 240 -2.44 -33.56 56.01
N GLY A 241 -1.17 -33.82 56.32
CA GLY A 241 -0.08 -33.75 55.33
C GLY A 241 0.36 -32.33 54.96
N ALA A 242 -0.20 -31.29 55.59
CA ALA A 242 0.24 -29.91 55.39
C ALA A 242 1.68 -29.72 55.91
N ARG A 243 2.50 -28.98 55.17
CA ARG A 243 3.93 -28.74 55.48
C ARG A 243 4.19 -27.27 55.71
N PHE A 244 4.73 -26.92 56.86
CA PHE A 244 5.15 -25.56 57.19
C PHE A 244 6.69 -25.52 57.20
N LEU A 245 7.36 -24.88 56.24
CA LEU A 245 8.82 -24.86 56.16
C LEU A 245 9.34 -23.43 56.36
N ARG A 246 10.41 -23.27 57.15
CA ARG A 246 11.08 -21.96 57.39
C ARG A 246 10.13 -20.85 57.89
N CYS A 247 9.05 -21.21 58.57
CA CYS A 247 8.07 -20.26 59.10
C CYS A 247 8.53 -19.67 60.45
N ALA A 248 8.19 -18.41 60.72
CA ALA A 248 8.48 -17.72 61.97
C ALA A 248 7.20 -17.11 62.58
N GLY A 249 7.17 -16.88 63.91
CA GLY A 249 6.04 -16.19 64.56
C GLY A 249 4.80 -17.04 64.89
N ILE A 250 4.82 -18.35 64.63
CA ILE A 250 3.74 -19.27 65.01
C ILE A 250 3.68 -19.39 66.54
N SER A 251 2.50 -19.22 67.14
CA SER A 251 2.32 -19.38 68.59
C SER A 251 2.51 -20.84 69.01
N ALA A 252 2.90 -21.06 70.28
CA ALA A 252 3.09 -22.41 70.80
C ALA A 252 1.79 -23.24 70.76
N GLU A 253 0.66 -22.60 71.05
CA GLU A 253 -0.68 -23.20 71.03
C GLU A 253 -1.10 -23.62 69.61
N LEU A 254 -0.90 -22.75 68.62
CA LEU A 254 -1.19 -23.07 67.22
C LEU A 254 -0.28 -24.19 66.69
N THR A 255 0.99 -24.20 67.12
CA THR A 255 1.93 -25.28 66.74
C THR A 255 1.45 -26.64 67.25
N GLU A 256 1.00 -26.73 68.50
CA GLU A 256 0.47 -27.99 69.08
C GLU A 256 -0.81 -28.44 68.37
N ARG A 257 -1.73 -27.51 68.06
CA ARG A 257 -2.96 -27.79 67.29
C ARG A 257 -2.66 -28.36 65.91
N LEU A 258 -1.77 -27.71 65.14
CA LEU A 258 -1.42 -28.12 63.77
C LEU A 258 -0.73 -29.48 63.74
N VAL A 259 0.24 -29.71 64.63
CA VAL A 259 0.95 -31.00 64.72
C VAL A 259 0.00 -32.12 65.17
N GLY A 260 -0.87 -31.85 66.15
CA GLY A 260 -1.88 -32.80 66.62
C GLY A 260 -2.90 -33.19 65.54
N ALA A 261 -3.13 -32.33 64.56
CA ALA A 261 -3.99 -32.55 63.40
C ALA A 261 -3.26 -33.14 62.17
N GLY A 262 -1.97 -33.49 62.29
CA GLY A 262 -1.22 -34.19 61.24
C GLY A 262 -0.39 -33.30 60.29
N ALA A 263 -0.11 -32.05 60.66
CA ALA A 263 0.76 -31.16 59.89
C ALA A 263 2.25 -31.29 60.30
N GLU A 264 3.16 -31.12 59.35
CA GLU A 264 4.61 -31.09 59.56
C GLU A 264 5.08 -29.65 59.87
N VAL A 265 5.44 -29.36 61.12
CA VAL A 265 5.97 -28.05 61.55
C VAL A 265 7.37 -28.20 62.19
N PRO A 266 8.42 -27.48 61.72
CA PRO A 266 9.78 -27.59 62.22
C PRO A 266 9.93 -26.88 63.58
N LEU A 267 10.26 -27.65 64.62
CA LEU A 267 10.52 -27.12 65.96
C LEU A 267 11.85 -26.36 66.04
N PRO A 268 11.94 -25.24 66.78
CA PRO A 268 13.17 -24.47 66.92
C PRO A 268 14.30 -25.27 67.60
N LEU A 269 15.54 -25.03 67.13
CA LEU A 269 16.77 -25.75 67.48
C LEU A 269 17.01 -25.93 68.99
N TRP A 270 16.59 -24.98 69.83
CA TRP A 270 16.80 -25.05 71.28
C TRP A 270 15.96 -26.13 71.98
N LYS A 271 14.79 -26.53 71.44
CA LYS A 271 14.01 -27.69 71.95
C LYS A 271 14.58 -29.03 71.46
N ARG A 272 15.19 -29.07 70.27
CA ARG A 272 15.95 -30.23 69.75
C ARG A 272 17.24 -30.47 70.54
N THR A 273 17.90 -29.41 71.00
CA THR A 273 19.10 -29.53 71.85
C THR A 273 18.76 -29.77 73.33
N TRP A 274 17.67 -29.20 73.88
CA TRP A 274 17.28 -29.42 75.29
C TRP A 274 16.73 -30.81 75.61
N ALA A 275 16.11 -31.51 74.64
CA ALA A 275 15.71 -32.90 74.83
C ALA A 275 16.92 -33.86 74.87
N GLY A 276 18.02 -33.51 74.19
CA GLY A 276 19.27 -34.27 74.21
C GLY A 276 20.23 -33.91 75.36
N LEU A 277 20.19 -32.67 75.85
CA LEU A 277 21.11 -32.16 76.88
C LEU A 277 20.68 -32.43 78.33
N ARG A 278 19.48 -32.96 78.58
CA ARG A 278 19.07 -33.38 79.94
C ARG A 278 19.83 -34.61 80.46
N GLY A 279 20.63 -35.26 79.61
CA GLY A 279 21.34 -36.51 79.93
C GLY A 279 22.83 -36.41 80.24
N ARG A 280 23.54 -35.34 79.85
CA ARG A 280 25.02 -35.32 79.96
C ARG A 280 25.59 -33.90 80.16
N LEU A 281 26.23 -33.73 81.33
CA LEU A 281 27.25 -32.73 81.71
C LEU A 281 26.79 -31.52 82.55
N GLY A 282 27.53 -31.31 83.64
CA GLY A 282 27.21 -30.44 84.77
C GLY A 282 27.79 -29.02 84.74
N LEU A 283 27.30 -28.25 85.69
CA LEU A 283 27.32 -26.78 85.89
C LEU A 283 28.67 -26.05 86.02
N ARG A 284 29.78 -26.51 85.43
CA ARG A 284 31.09 -25.82 85.61
C ARG A 284 31.83 -25.38 84.33
N GLY A 285 31.29 -25.60 83.14
CA GLY A 285 31.90 -25.15 81.88
C GLY A 285 31.37 -23.83 81.29
N LEU A 286 30.30 -23.25 81.86
CA LEU A 286 29.54 -22.15 81.24
C LEU A 286 30.03 -20.73 81.56
N ALA A 287 31.05 -20.57 82.40
CA ALA A 287 31.47 -19.25 82.88
C ALA A 287 32.68 -18.64 82.15
N LEU A 288 33.46 -19.40 81.37
CA LEU A 288 34.69 -18.89 80.73
C LEU A 288 34.55 -18.49 79.26
N SER A 289 33.53 -18.97 78.55
CA SER A 289 33.31 -18.68 77.12
C SER A 289 32.44 -17.44 76.86
N VAL A 290 31.73 -16.95 77.87
CA VAL A 290 30.86 -15.75 77.75
C VAL A 290 31.66 -14.45 77.97
N ALA A 291 32.74 -14.48 78.76
CA ALA A 291 33.54 -13.29 79.06
C ALA A 291 34.51 -12.89 77.92
N ALA A 292 34.92 -13.84 77.08
CA ALA A 292 35.84 -13.58 75.97
C ALA A 292 35.14 -12.97 74.73
N LEU A 293 33.83 -13.21 74.55
CA LEU A 293 33.08 -12.70 73.40
C LEU A 293 32.62 -11.24 73.59
N THR A 294 32.35 -10.82 74.83
CA THR A 294 31.96 -9.44 75.16
C THR A 294 33.10 -8.43 75.04
N LEU A 295 34.37 -8.87 75.14
CA LEU A 295 35.52 -7.95 75.09
C LEU A 295 35.99 -7.63 73.66
N VAL A 296 35.75 -8.52 72.69
CA VAL A 296 36.16 -8.33 71.28
C VAL A 296 35.13 -7.52 70.49
N VAL A 297 33.83 -7.64 70.82
CA VAL A 297 32.76 -6.84 70.19
C VAL A 297 32.73 -5.40 70.73
N GLY A 298 33.10 -5.19 72.00
CA GLY A 298 33.12 -3.86 72.62
C GLY A 298 34.27 -2.94 72.14
N LEU A 299 35.39 -3.49 71.67
CA LEU A 299 36.58 -2.71 71.28
C LEU A 299 36.57 -2.25 69.81
N ILE A 300 35.74 -2.87 68.95
CA ILE A 300 35.60 -2.46 67.54
C ILE A 300 34.60 -1.30 67.39
N GLN A 301 33.68 -1.09 68.35
CA GLN A 301 32.74 0.05 68.29
C GLN A 301 33.24 1.37 68.91
N MET A 302 34.35 1.39 69.66
CA MET A 302 34.81 2.62 70.33
C MET A 302 35.88 3.44 69.58
N GLN A 303 36.32 3.04 68.37
CA GLN A 303 37.29 3.81 67.59
C GLN A 303 36.71 4.59 66.38
N ARG A 304 35.38 4.71 66.26
CA ARG A 304 34.74 5.56 65.23
C ARG A 304 33.64 6.48 65.78
N LEU A 305 33.76 6.90 67.03
CA LEU A 305 32.98 8.03 67.59
C LEU A 305 33.97 9.15 67.92
N GLY A 306 34.37 9.89 66.90
CA GLY A 306 35.45 10.87 67.01
C GLY A 306 35.55 11.82 65.82
N SER A 307 34.43 12.33 65.31
CA SER A 307 34.33 13.66 64.68
C SER A 307 32.87 13.87 64.30
N GLY A 308 32.24 14.89 64.88
CA GLY A 308 30.95 15.36 64.42
C GLY A 308 31.08 15.82 62.97
N ASP A 309 30.33 15.15 62.10
CA ASP A 309 29.62 15.70 60.96
C ASP A 309 28.73 14.55 60.48
N GLU A 310 27.43 14.65 60.75
CA GLU A 310 26.42 13.90 59.99
C GLU A 310 26.62 14.25 58.51
N PRO A 311 26.66 13.29 57.57
CA PRO A 311 26.48 13.63 56.17
C PRO A 311 25.00 13.97 55.97
N ALA A 312 24.66 15.22 56.27
CA ALA A 312 23.47 15.86 55.75
C ALA A 312 23.66 16.10 54.25
N ALA A 313 22.68 15.64 53.46
CA ALA A 313 22.43 15.80 52.01
C ALA A 313 22.64 14.46 51.27
N LEU A 314 21.65 13.82 50.64
CA LEU A 314 20.46 14.34 49.94
C LEU A 314 19.28 13.36 50.11
N SER A 315 18.27 13.70 50.90
CA SER A 315 16.92 13.17 50.67
C SER A 315 15.99 14.36 50.60
N ARG A 316 15.53 14.67 49.39
CA ARG A 316 14.38 15.57 49.26
C ARG A 316 13.22 14.85 49.96
N PRO A 317 12.54 15.44 50.96
CA PRO A 317 11.41 14.78 51.59
C PRO A 317 10.39 14.44 50.50
N ALA A 318 9.80 13.23 50.52
CA ALA A 318 8.89 12.72 49.48
C ALA A 318 7.78 13.72 49.07
N SER A 319 7.37 14.58 50.01
CA SER A 319 6.50 15.74 49.78
C SER A 319 6.93 16.71 48.66
N LYS A 320 8.23 16.76 48.32
CA LYS A 320 8.82 17.59 47.27
C LYS A 320 9.09 16.82 45.98
N LEU A 321 9.46 15.53 46.05
CA LEU A 321 9.71 14.69 44.86
C LEU A 321 8.41 14.39 44.10
N PHE A 322 7.31 14.17 44.81
CA PHE A 322 6.02 13.80 44.20
C PHE A 322 4.95 14.89 44.35
N ALA A 323 5.35 16.16 44.48
CA ALA A 323 4.45 17.28 44.73
C ALA A 323 3.33 17.44 43.67
N GLY A 324 3.56 16.95 42.44
CA GLY A 324 2.57 16.91 41.35
C GLY A 324 1.96 15.52 41.07
N ALA A 325 2.33 14.48 41.83
CA ALA A 325 1.95 13.09 41.56
C ALA A 325 1.47 12.38 42.86
N PRO A 326 0.22 12.63 43.29
CA PRO A 326 -0.29 12.09 44.56
C PRO A 326 -0.37 10.56 44.61
N ALA A 327 -0.52 9.88 43.47
CA ALA A 327 -0.48 8.42 43.38
C ALA A 327 0.94 7.86 43.64
N ALA A 328 1.96 8.43 43.00
CA ALA A 328 3.36 8.07 43.21
C ALA A 328 3.80 8.31 44.65
N LYS A 329 3.28 9.38 45.28
CA LYS A 329 3.51 9.64 46.71
C LYS A 329 2.94 8.53 47.61
N ARG A 330 1.72 8.05 47.35
CA ARG A 330 1.12 6.94 48.14
C ARG A 330 1.92 5.65 47.96
N GLN A 331 2.36 5.36 46.74
CA GLN A 331 3.23 4.21 46.46
C GLN A 331 4.56 4.32 47.19
N TRP A 332 5.18 5.52 47.19
CA TRP A 332 6.40 5.79 47.94
C TRP A 332 6.22 5.60 49.46
N ASP A 333 5.14 6.16 50.02
CA ASP A 333 4.85 6.06 51.46
C ASP A 333 4.66 4.58 51.88
N ALA A 334 4.03 3.75 51.05
CA ALA A 334 3.86 2.30 51.27
C ALA A 334 5.20 1.54 51.20
N LEU A 335 6.06 1.87 50.23
CA LEU A 335 7.41 1.30 50.12
C LEU A 335 8.29 1.68 51.32
N GLU A 336 8.18 2.92 51.80
CA GLU A 336 8.92 3.41 52.96
C GLU A 336 8.47 2.71 54.25
N GLU A 337 7.16 2.45 54.41
CA GLU A 337 6.62 1.65 55.51
C GLU A 337 7.09 0.19 55.45
N ARG A 338 7.12 -0.42 54.26
CA ARG A 338 7.65 -1.79 54.03
C ARG A 338 9.14 -1.87 54.37
N TYR A 339 9.94 -0.91 53.90
CA TYR A 339 11.39 -0.82 54.16
C TYR A 339 11.70 -0.72 55.67
N ARG A 340 10.91 0.07 56.42
CA ARG A 340 11.06 0.21 57.87
C ARG A 340 10.62 -1.05 58.62
N SER A 341 9.54 -1.68 58.17
CA SER A 341 8.87 -2.78 58.89
C SER A 341 9.49 -4.16 58.67
N TYR A 342 10.20 -4.37 57.54
CA TYR A 342 10.67 -5.69 57.11
C TYR A 342 12.16 -5.71 56.75
N PRO A 343 13.07 -5.95 57.73
CA PRO A 343 14.51 -5.89 57.53
C PRO A 343 15.07 -6.84 56.44
N ARG A 344 14.40 -7.96 56.19
CA ARG A 344 14.84 -8.98 55.21
C ARG A 344 14.40 -8.71 53.77
N SER A 345 13.37 -7.89 53.54
CA SER A 345 12.92 -7.51 52.20
C SER A 345 13.44 -6.13 51.78
N ARG A 346 14.38 -5.56 52.53
CA ARG A 346 14.92 -4.22 52.26
C ARG A 346 15.63 -4.16 50.90
N PRO A 347 16.47 -5.13 50.48
CA PRO A 347 17.08 -5.09 49.16
C PRO A 347 16.05 -5.02 48.04
N GLU A 348 15.00 -5.84 48.09
CA GLU A 348 13.90 -5.87 47.10
C GLU A 348 13.07 -4.59 47.14
N THR A 349 12.75 -4.09 48.34
CA THR A 349 12.00 -2.83 48.49
C THR A 349 12.78 -1.66 47.92
N LEU A 350 14.11 -1.64 48.07
CA LEU A 350 14.98 -0.61 47.49
C LEU A 350 15.01 -0.67 45.95
N LYS A 351 14.93 -1.86 45.34
CA LYS A 351 14.80 -2.00 43.88
C LYS A 351 13.47 -1.43 43.38
N GLU A 352 12.37 -1.71 44.07
CA GLU A 352 11.06 -1.15 43.75
C GLU A 352 11.04 0.39 43.91
N MET A 353 11.68 0.90 44.97
CA MET A 353 11.86 2.35 45.17
C MET A 353 12.68 2.99 44.05
N SER A 354 13.74 2.34 43.59
CA SER A 354 14.53 2.81 42.45
C SER A 354 13.72 2.87 41.16
N ALA A 355 12.94 1.83 40.85
CA ALA A 355 12.10 1.79 39.65
C ALA A 355 11.03 2.89 39.65
N LEU A 356 10.44 3.19 40.81
CA LEU A 356 9.48 4.27 40.96
C LEU A 356 10.12 5.65 40.75
N LEU A 357 11.36 5.84 41.22
CA LEU A 357 12.11 7.08 41.02
C LEU A 357 12.51 7.28 39.55
N GLU A 358 12.99 6.22 38.89
CA GLU A 358 13.34 6.20 37.45
C GLU A 358 12.14 6.63 36.60
N LYS A 359 10.95 6.04 36.84
CA LYS A 359 9.71 6.35 36.13
C LYS A 359 9.31 7.84 36.22
N HIS A 360 9.72 8.53 37.28
CA HIS A 360 9.42 9.94 37.50
C HIS A 360 10.61 10.88 37.23
N GLY A 361 11.68 10.39 36.59
CA GLY A 361 12.83 11.19 36.16
C GLY A 361 13.86 11.48 37.25
N TYR A 362 13.80 10.78 38.39
CA TYR A 362 14.74 10.90 39.52
C TYR A 362 15.82 9.83 39.43
N VAL A 363 16.65 9.91 38.38
CA VAL A 363 17.63 8.86 38.04
C VAL A 363 18.74 8.76 39.10
N GLU A 364 19.28 9.89 39.58
CA GLU A 364 20.33 9.91 40.61
C GLU A 364 19.85 9.28 41.92
N GLU A 365 18.64 9.66 42.39
CA GLU A 365 18.07 9.09 43.60
C GLU A 365 17.70 7.61 43.46
N GLY A 366 17.35 7.16 42.25
CA GLY A 366 17.13 5.74 41.94
C GLY A 366 18.41 4.92 42.04
N GLU A 367 19.50 5.43 41.45
CA GLU A 367 20.82 4.81 41.53
C GLU A 367 21.29 4.62 42.99
N ASP A 368 21.11 5.65 43.82
CA ASP A 368 21.45 5.60 45.25
C ASP A 368 20.72 4.46 45.97
N LYS A 369 19.46 4.20 45.60
CA LYS A 369 18.66 3.10 46.18
C LYS A 369 19.16 1.73 45.75
N LEU A 370 19.59 1.57 44.49
CA LEU A 370 20.22 0.33 44.03
C LEU A 370 21.59 0.09 44.67
N ARG A 371 22.42 1.14 44.83
CA ARG A 371 23.70 1.04 45.56
C ARG A 371 23.49 0.68 47.02
N GLU A 372 22.46 1.22 47.66
CA GLU A 372 22.04 0.84 49.02
C GLU A 372 21.59 -0.64 49.08
N ALA A 373 20.87 -1.12 48.06
CA ALA A 373 20.46 -2.52 47.97
C ALA A 373 21.67 -3.46 47.86
N VAL A 374 22.64 -3.14 47.00
CA VAL A 374 23.91 -3.87 46.87
C VAL A 374 24.62 -3.97 48.22
N GLY A 375 24.77 -2.85 48.93
CA GLY A 375 25.42 -2.80 50.25
C GLY A 375 24.68 -3.62 51.32
N LEU A 376 23.34 -3.63 51.31
CA LEU A 376 22.56 -4.45 52.22
C LEU A 376 22.63 -5.94 51.89
N THR A 377 22.59 -6.32 50.62
CA THR A 377 22.74 -7.72 50.20
C THR A 377 24.11 -8.28 50.61
N GLN A 378 25.17 -7.49 50.46
CA GLN A 378 26.52 -7.86 50.88
C GLN A 378 26.65 -8.10 52.40
N LEU A 379 25.78 -7.48 53.21
CA LEU A 379 25.73 -7.70 54.67
C LEU A 379 24.86 -8.89 55.07
N LEU A 380 23.96 -9.34 54.19
CA LEU A 380 22.96 -10.37 54.45
C LEU A 380 23.35 -11.75 53.88
N GLU A 381 24.18 -11.79 52.83
CA GLU A 381 24.61 -13.00 52.14
C GLU A 381 26.09 -13.32 52.37
N ASP A 382 26.43 -14.60 52.48
CA ASP A 382 27.82 -15.08 52.50
C ASP A 382 28.36 -15.17 51.05
N GLY A 383 28.59 -14.02 50.39
CA GLY A 383 29.10 -13.97 49.01
C GLY A 383 28.97 -12.60 48.33
N PRO A 384 29.59 -12.39 47.14
CA PRO A 384 29.41 -11.16 46.37
C PRO A 384 27.94 -11.03 45.90
N PRO A 385 27.32 -9.83 45.97
CA PRO A 385 25.89 -9.62 45.70
C PRO A 385 25.60 -9.60 44.18
N LEU A 386 25.83 -10.73 43.51
CA LEU A 386 25.84 -10.86 42.05
C LEU A 386 24.56 -10.35 41.38
N ALA A 387 23.39 -10.75 41.89
CA ALA A 387 22.10 -10.33 41.32
C ALA A 387 21.86 -8.81 41.46
N ALA A 388 22.22 -8.23 42.61
CA ALA A 388 22.07 -6.79 42.83
C ALA A 388 23.04 -5.96 41.97
N ASN A 389 24.27 -6.45 41.75
CA ASN A 389 25.22 -5.82 40.84
C ASN A 389 24.77 -5.89 39.37
N ILE A 390 24.15 -6.99 38.95
CA ILE A 390 23.57 -7.11 37.60
C ILE A 390 22.43 -6.09 37.41
N ASP A 391 21.54 -5.96 38.39
CA ASP A 391 20.44 -4.98 38.34
C ASP A 391 20.97 -3.53 38.26
N LEU A 392 21.99 -3.20 39.05
CA LEU A 392 22.66 -1.91 39.02
C LEU A 392 23.34 -1.64 37.66
N ALA A 393 24.06 -2.61 37.11
CA ALA A 393 24.71 -2.46 35.81
C ALA A 393 23.69 -2.24 34.67
N HIS A 394 22.57 -2.97 34.67
CA HIS A 394 21.50 -2.74 33.70
C HIS A 394 20.83 -1.36 33.86
N PHE A 395 20.63 -0.90 35.10
CA PHE A 395 20.12 0.45 35.36
C PHE A 395 21.05 1.53 34.79
N LEU A 396 22.36 1.41 35.01
CA LEU A 396 23.36 2.34 34.52
C LEU A 396 23.43 2.37 32.98
N LEU A 397 23.30 1.21 32.32
CA LEU A 397 23.26 1.13 30.86
C LEU A 397 22.02 1.77 30.24
N ARG A 398 20.85 1.66 30.90
CA ARG A 398 19.60 2.30 30.41
C ARG A 398 19.62 3.83 30.58
N ASN A 399 20.41 4.34 31.51
CA ASN A 399 20.49 5.76 31.87
C ASN A 399 21.81 6.41 31.42
N ASP A 400 22.36 5.97 30.27
CA ASP A 400 23.52 6.54 29.60
C ASP A 400 24.78 6.72 30.48
N SER A 401 25.02 5.80 31.42
CA SER A 401 26.20 5.80 32.30
C SER A 401 27.12 4.60 32.07
N PRO A 402 27.70 4.45 30.87
CA PRO A 402 28.41 3.24 30.47
C PRO A 402 29.73 3.03 31.22
N ASP A 403 30.38 4.09 31.69
CA ASP A 403 31.61 4.00 32.50
C ASP A 403 31.36 3.38 33.88
N ALA A 404 30.29 3.81 34.55
CA ALA A 404 29.88 3.24 35.82
C ALA A 404 29.39 1.79 35.64
N ALA A 405 28.66 1.51 34.55
CA ALA A 405 28.25 0.15 34.22
C ALA A 405 29.46 -0.77 33.96
N PHE A 406 30.51 -0.26 33.30
CA PHE A 406 31.75 -0.98 33.05
C PHE A 406 32.44 -1.38 34.36
N ASP A 407 32.53 -0.47 35.33
CA ASP A 407 33.15 -0.75 36.63
C ASP A 407 32.39 -1.84 37.41
N VAL A 408 31.06 -1.78 37.44
CA VAL A 408 30.21 -2.79 38.09
C VAL A 408 30.31 -4.15 37.36
N ALA A 409 30.31 -4.13 36.03
CA ALA A 409 30.43 -5.34 35.22
C ALA A 409 31.80 -6.02 35.41
N ARG A 410 32.88 -5.24 35.55
CA ARG A 410 34.21 -5.76 35.87
C ARG A 410 34.25 -6.38 37.26
N GLU A 411 33.64 -5.75 38.26
CA GLU A 411 33.54 -6.31 39.62
C GLU A 411 32.81 -7.65 39.62
N ILE A 412 31.76 -7.81 38.81
CA ILE A 412 31.07 -9.10 38.62
C ILE A 412 32.04 -10.18 38.09
N VAL A 413 32.84 -9.86 37.07
CA VAL A 413 33.81 -10.81 36.47
C VAL A 413 34.89 -11.20 37.48
N ASP A 414 35.41 -10.23 38.25
CA ASP A 414 36.49 -10.43 39.20
C ASP A 414 36.05 -11.20 40.46
N THR A 415 34.79 -11.08 40.86
CA THR A 415 34.24 -11.71 42.08
C THR A 415 33.59 -13.07 41.82
N ALA A 416 33.23 -13.39 40.57
CA ALA A 416 32.62 -14.66 40.22
C ALA A 416 33.61 -15.85 40.36
N GLN A 417 33.18 -16.90 41.06
CA GLN A 417 34.03 -18.06 41.39
C GLN A 417 34.20 -19.06 40.23
N ASN A 418 33.40 -18.96 39.16
CA ASN A 418 33.43 -19.87 38.03
C ASN A 418 33.08 -19.16 36.71
N THR A 419 33.46 -19.78 35.58
CA THR A 419 33.24 -19.25 34.23
C THR A 419 31.76 -18.93 33.97
N ARG A 420 30.84 -19.74 34.52
CA ARG A 420 29.39 -19.55 34.37
C ARG A 420 28.86 -18.30 35.06
N GLY A 421 29.41 -17.95 36.22
CA GLY A 421 29.11 -16.71 36.95
C GLY A 421 29.75 -15.46 36.34
N GLN A 422 30.77 -15.64 35.49
CA GLN A 422 31.41 -14.55 34.75
C GLN A 422 30.65 -14.18 33.47
N LEU A 423 29.85 -15.09 32.90
CA LEU A 423 29.11 -14.86 31.65
C LEU A 423 28.23 -13.59 31.67
N PRO A 424 27.41 -13.31 32.71
CA PRO A 424 26.66 -12.07 32.79
C PRO A 424 27.57 -10.83 32.82
N GLY A 425 28.70 -10.92 33.52
CA GLY A 425 29.68 -9.82 33.61
C GLY A 425 30.30 -9.49 32.25
N TYR A 426 30.73 -10.50 31.48
CA TYR A 426 31.28 -10.28 30.13
C TYR A 426 30.23 -9.73 29.14
N LEU A 427 28.97 -10.18 29.24
CA LEU A 427 27.87 -9.62 28.43
C LEU A 427 27.58 -8.15 28.76
N LEU A 428 27.61 -7.80 30.05
CA LEU A 428 27.47 -6.42 30.52
C LEU A 428 28.66 -5.55 30.11
N LEU A 429 29.89 -6.07 30.21
CA LEU A 429 31.09 -5.39 29.71
C LEU A 429 31.01 -5.11 28.22
N ALA A 430 30.49 -6.06 27.42
CA ALA A 430 30.28 -5.84 25.99
C ALA A 430 29.31 -4.68 25.74
N ARG A 431 28.15 -4.66 26.42
CA ARG A 431 27.16 -3.57 26.28
C ARG A 431 27.70 -2.23 26.79
N ALA A 432 28.46 -2.21 27.88
CA ALA A 432 29.10 -1.01 28.42
C ALA A 432 30.12 -0.42 27.44
N ARG A 433 31.01 -1.25 26.89
CA ARG A 433 31.98 -0.83 25.87
C ARG A 433 31.30 -0.30 24.60
N MET A 434 30.18 -0.89 24.18
CA MET A 434 29.38 -0.34 23.09
C MET A 434 28.86 1.06 23.41
N GLY A 435 28.36 1.28 24.64
CA GLY A 435 27.96 2.61 25.11
C GLY A 435 29.11 3.62 25.19
N GLN A 436 30.34 3.15 25.44
CA GLN A 436 31.57 3.98 25.40
C GLN A 436 32.09 4.24 23.96
N GLY A 437 31.51 3.58 22.95
CA GLY A 437 32.01 3.60 21.57
C GLY A 437 33.19 2.66 21.28
N ASP A 438 33.61 1.83 22.23
CA ASP A 438 34.65 0.81 22.07
C ASP A 438 34.08 -0.49 21.46
N LEU A 439 33.80 -0.45 20.16
CA LEU A 439 33.24 -1.59 19.43
C LEU A 439 34.22 -2.78 19.32
N GLU A 440 35.54 -2.52 19.27
CA GLU A 440 36.55 -3.58 19.21
C GLU A 440 36.66 -4.33 20.53
N GLY A 441 36.66 -3.60 21.65
CA GLY A 441 36.60 -4.20 22.97
C GLY A 441 35.29 -4.95 23.20
N ALA A 442 34.15 -4.42 22.76
CA ALA A 442 32.87 -5.15 22.86
C ALA A 442 32.91 -6.49 22.10
N ARG A 443 33.50 -6.51 20.90
CA ARG A 443 33.72 -7.76 20.14
C ARG A 443 34.62 -8.75 20.87
N PHE A 444 35.65 -8.26 21.56
CA PHE A 444 36.53 -9.10 22.37
C PHE A 444 35.78 -9.76 23.54
N GLU A 445 34.97 -9.01 24.28
CA GLU A 445 34.19 -9.56 25.40
C GLU A 445 33.17 -10.61 24.91
N VAL A 446 32.49 -10.36 23.79
CA VAL A 446 31.55 -11.32 23.20
C VAL A 446 32.26 -12.57 22.66
N ALA A 447 33.48 -12.44 22.12
CA ALA A 447 34.29 -13.58 21.71
C ALA A 447 34.66 -14.46 22.92
N THR A 448 34.96 -13.85 24.07
CA THR A 448 35.22 -14.55 25.34
C THR A 448 33.98 -15.31 25.81
N VAL A 449 32.79 -14.69 25.75
CA VAL A 449 31.51 -15.34 26.06
C VAL A 449 31.26 -16.54 25.14
N ARG A 450 31.47 -16.40 23.83
CA ARG A 450 31.31 -17.50 22.86
C ARG A 450 32.25 -18.67 23.15
N GLY A 451 33.51 -18.38 23.50
CA GLY A 451 34.48 -19.41 23.89
C GLY A 451 34.06 -20.15 25.16
N ALA A 452 33.54 -19.44 26.16
CA ALA A 452 33.03 -20.01 27.39
C ALA A 452 31.77 -20.86 27.17
N LEU A 453 30.83 -20.40 26.35
CA LEU A 453 29.61 -21.15 25.99
C LEU A 453 29.92 -22.41 25.16
N ALA A 454 30.92 -22.36 24.28
CA ALA A 454 31.38 -23.54 23.54
C ALA A 454 32.06 -24.59 24.44
N ALA A 455 32.70 -24.14 25.53
CA ALA A 455 33.36 -25.00 26.50
C ALA A 455 32.41 -25.61 27.55
N ASP A 456 31.25 -24.96 27.81
CA ASP A 456 30.22 -25.44 28.72
C ASP A 456 28.83 -25.52 28.03
N PRO A 457 28.52 -26.64 27.36
CA PRO A 457 27.21 -26.86 26.73
C PRO A 457 26.03 -26.90 27.71
N SER A 458 26.27 -26.94 29.03
CA SER A 458 25.23 -26.95 30.08
C SER A 458 24.84 -25.54 30.55
N ALA A 459 25.43 -24.50 29.95
CA ALA A 459 25.07 -23.11 30.20
C ALA A 459 23.63 -22.83 29.71
N PRO A 460 22.84 -22.02 30.44
CA PRO A 460 21.48 -21.65 30.02
C PRO A 460 21.48 -20.99 28.65
N ALA A 461 20.53 -21.39 27.80
CA ALA A 461 20.39 -20.86 26.44
C ALA A 461 20.17 -19.34 26.40
N ALA A 462 19.64 -18.76 27.49
CA ALA A 462 19.50 -17.32 27.67
C ALA A 462 20.81 -16.55 27.43
N TYR A 463 21.97 -17.10 27.81
CA TYR A 463 23.26 -16.45 27.55
C TYR A 463 23.65 -16.46 26.08
N SER A 464 23.31 -17.51 25.34
CA SER A 464 23.52 -17.57 23.89
C SER A 464 22.59 -16.62 23.13
N ILE A 465 21.34 -16.48 23.60
CA ILE A 465 20.37 -15.51 23.05
C ILE A 465 20.85 -14.07 23.31
N GLU A 466 21.30 -13.78 24.53
CA GLU A 466 21.82 -12.45 24.89
C GLU A 466 23.11 -12.13 24.11
N ALA A 467 24.04 -13.07 23.99
CA ALA A 467 25.23 -12.92 23.15
C ALA A 467 24.88 -12.70 21.66
N ALA A 468 23.86 -13.39 21.15
CA ALA A 468 23.36 -13.17 19.79
C ALA A 468 22.73 -11.78 19.63
N SER A 469 22.07 -11.23 20.66
CA SER A 469 21.62 -9.83 20.68
C SER A 469 22.78 -8.85 20.60
N VAL A 470 23.84 -9.05 21.38
CA VAL A 470 25.01 -8.16 21.34
C VAL A 470 25.70 -8.23 19.96
N LEU A 471 25.81 -9.43 19.37
CA LEU A 471 26.35 -9.59 18.00
C LEU A 471 25.52 -8.88 16.94
N ARG A 472 24.18 -8.95 17.04
CA ARG A 472 23.27 -8.17 16.19
C ARG A 472 23.54 -6.68 16.32
N ASP A 473 23.63 -6.18 17.55
CA ASP A 473 23.83 -4.75 17.83
C ASP A 473 25.24 -4.29 17.33
N LEU A 474 26.22 -5.19 17.26
CA LEU A 474 27.56 -4.97 16.66
C LEU A 474 27.60 -5.13 15.13
N GLY A 475 26.48 -5.47 14.49
CA GLY A 475 26.35 -5.69 13.05
C GLY A 475 26.83 -7.05 12.53
N ASP A 476 27.14 -8.02 13.41
CA ASP A 476 27.62 -9.36 13.04
C ASP A 476 26.48 -10.39 13.10
N LEU A 477 25.53 -10.25 12.18
CA LEU A 477 24.38 -11.13 12.04
C LEU A 477 24.75 -12.60 11.73
N PRO A 478 25.76 -12.90 10.89
CA PRO A 478 26.19 -14.27 10.65
C PRO A 478 26.69 -14.97 11.93
N ALA A 479 27.46 -14.28 12.76
CA ALA A 479 27.92 -14.85 14.03
C ALA A 479 26.76 -15.06 15.02
N ALA A 480 25.77 -14.16 15.04
CA ALA A 480 24.57 -14.30 15.86
C ALA A 480 23.75 -15.56 15.49
N LEU A 481 23.49 -15.76 14.19
CA LEU A 481 22.77 -16.94 13.70
C LEU A 481 23.55 -18.24 13.93
N ALA A 482 24.88 -18.21 13.73
CA ALA A 482 25.74 -19.38 13.98
C ALA A 482 25.76 -19.78 15.46
N LEU A 483 25.69 -18.81 16.38
CA LEU A 483 25.64 -19.07 17.82
C LEU A 483 24.33 -19.76 18.22
N LEU A 484 23.19 -19.31 17.69
CA LEU A 484 21.88 -19.91 17.95
C LEU A 484 21.75 -21.31 17.31
N ALA A 485 22.30 -21.51 16.12
CA ALA A 485 22.31 -22.81 15.44
C ALA A 485 23.17 -23.87 16.17
N GLY A 486 24.15 -23.43 16.98
CA GLY A 486 25.02 -24.30 17.77
C GLY A 486 24.43 -24.79 19.10
N LEU A 487 23.17 -24.45 19.41
CA LEU A 487 22.53 -24.85 20.66
C LEU A 487 22.24 -26.37 20.73
N PRO A 488 22.26 -26.99 21.93
CA PRO A 488 22.09 -28.43 22.08
C PRO A 488 20.71 -28.97 21.63
N ALA A 489 20.72 -30.14 20.97
CA ALA A 489 19.52 -30.82 20.49
C ALA A 489 18.67 -31.48 21.60
N ASP A 490 19.11 -31.44 22.86
CA ASP A 490 18.45 -31.99 24.05
C ASP A 490 17.93 -30.91 25.05
N MET A 491 18.01 -29.63 24.71
CA MET A 491 17.49 -28.53 25.55
C MET A 491 15.96 -28.55 25.75
N ALA A 492 15.48 -27.82 26.75
CA ALA A 492 14.06 -27.72 27.06
C ALA A 492 13.26 -27.14 25.85
N PRO A 493 12.07 -27.67 25.52
CA PRO A 493 11.29 -27.21 24.36
C PRO A 493 11.00 -25.71 24.35
N ALA A 494 10.72 -25.11 25.51
CA ALA A 494 10.46 -23.67 25.63
C ALA A 494 11.70 -22.82 25.30
N GLU A 495 12.88 -23.21 25.77
CA GLU A 495 14.14 -22.51 25.49
C GLU A 495 14.53 -22.63 24.01
N ARG A 496 14.28 -23.80 23.40
CA ARG A 496 14.50 -23.99 21.96
C ARG A 496 13.56 -23.14 21.13
N ALA A 497 12.27 -23.14 21.49
CA ALA A 497 11.26 -22.36 20.81
C ALA A 497 11.59 -20.85 20.88
N GLN A 498 12.11 -20.37 22.01
CA GLN A 498 12.57 -18.99 22.17
C GLN A 498 13.79 -18.67 21.28
N ALA A 499 14.77 -19.58 21.19
CA ALA A 499 15.92 -19.43 20.30
C ALA A 499 15.53 -19.46 18.80
N SER A 500 14.62 -20.35 18.42
CA SER A 500 14.09 -20.45 17.04
C SER A 500 13.30 -19.20 16.65
N LEU A 501 12.46 -18.68 17.55
CA LEU A 501 11.75 -17.41 17.33
C LEU A 501 12.72 -16.24 17.18
N TYR A 502 13.74 -16.15 18.03
CA TYR A 502 14.73 -15.09 17.94
C TYR A 502 15.57 -15.19 16.66
N SER A 503 15.86 -16.40 16.20
CA SER A 503 16.51 -16.63 14.89
C SER A 503 15.63 -16.15 13.73
N ALA A 504 14.30 -16.36 13.80
CA ALA A 504 13.35 -15.84 12.82
C ALA A 504 13.31 -14.30 12.81
N ASP A 505 13.28 -13.68 14.00
CA ASP A 505 13.35 -12.22 14.19
C ASP A 505 14.65 -11.65 13.56
N LEU A 506 15.80 -12.30 13.78
CA LEU A 506 17.09 -11.89 13.20
C LEU A 506 17.11 -11.99 11.67
N MET A 507 16.53 -13.07 11.11
CA MET A 507 16.41 -13.21 9.65
C MET A 507 15.51 -12.12 9.07
N ALA A 508 14.42 -11.77 9.74
CA ALA A 508 13.53 -10.69 9.32
C ALA A 508 14.26 -9.33 9.33
N ALA A 509 14.99 -9.03 10.40
CA ALA A 509 15.77 -7.79 10.53
C ALA A 509 16.88 -7.64 9.48
N SER A 510 17.35 -8.77 8.92
CA SER A 510 18.37 -8.79 7.87
C SER A 510 17.86 -8.55 6.45
N GLY A 511 16.53 -8.38 6.29
CA GLY A 511 15.89 -8.27 4.98
C GLY A 511 15.72 -9.61 4.25
N ASN A 512 16.04 -10.74 4.90
CA ASN A 512 15.82 -12.07 4.34
C ASN A 512 14.43 -12.59 4.66
N SER A 513 13.41 -11.88 4.16
CA SER A 513 12.00 -12.10 4.46
C SER A 513 11.53 -13.53 4.15
N VAL A 514 12.09 -14.17 3.11
CA VAL A 514 11.74 -15.56 2.72
C VAL A 514 12.20 -16.57 3.77
N ARG A 515 13.45 -16.47 4.24
CA ARG A 515 13.96 -17.37 5.29
C ARG A 515 13.32 -17.09 6.64
N ALA A 516 13.04 -15.82 6.93
CA ALA A 516 12.34 -15.42 8.14
C ALA A 516 10.92 -16.00 8.19
N LEU A 517 10.18 -15.93 7.08
CA LEU A 517 8.84 -16.51 7.00
C LEU A 517 8.86 -18.03 7.20
N ALA A 518 9.80 -18.73 6.56
CA ALA A 518 9.99 -20.17 6.75
C ALA A 518 10.33 -20.53 8.20
N ALA A 519 11.16 -19.72 8.87
CA ALA A 519 11.50 -19.92 10.28
C ALA A 519 10.29 -19.66 11.21
N TYR A 520 9.44 -18.67 10.92
CA TYR A 520 8.18 -18.49 11.66
C TYR A 520 7.20 -19.65 11.44
N ASP A 521 7.06 -20.14 10.22
CA ASP A 521 6.20 -21.30 9.90
C ASP A 521 6.71 -22.56 10.62
N GLU A 522 8.02 -22.77 10.70
CA GLU A 522 8.63 -23.87 11.45
C GLU A 522 8.36 -23.76 12.95
N VAL A 523 8.48 -22.56 13.54
CA VAL A 523 8.15 -22.33 14.96
C VAL A 523 6.67 -22.67 15.24
N LEU A 524 5.76 -22.26 14.35
CA LEU A 524 4.33 -22.54 14.48
C LEU A 524 3.99 -24.03 14.34
N ALA A 525 4.72 -24.76 13.49
CA ALA A 525 4.51 -26.18 13.26
C ALA A 525 5.10 -27.06 14.37
N VAL A 526 6.28 -26.70 14.89
CA VAL A 526 7.02 -27.52 15.87
C VAL A 526 6.59 -27.24 17.30
N TYR A 527 6.12 -26.02 17.62
CA TYR A 527 5.76 -25.61 18.99
C TYR A 527 4.33 -25.06 19.11
N PRO A 528 3.28 -25.81 18.72
CA PRO A 528 1.90 -25.32 18.74
C PRO A 528 1.35 -25.05 20.15
N ASP A 529 1.91 -25.69 21.18
CA ASP A 529 1.39 -25.65 22.57
C ASP A 529 1.98 -24.50 23.43
N LEU A 530 2.78 -23.60 22.84
CA LEU A 530 3.42 -22.48 23.54
C LEU A 530 2.78 -21.14 23.15
N PRO A 531 1.70 -20.70 23.83
CA PRO A 531 0.83 -19.61 23.36
C PRO A 531 1.55 -18.28 23.14
N LEU A 532 2.47 -17.89 24.03
CA LEU A 532 3.24 -16.64 23.88
C LEU A 532 4.18 -16.67 22.66
N ILE A 533 4.79 -17.83 22.38
CA ILE A 533 5.70 -18.01 21.24
C ILE A 533 4.90 -18.05 19.94
N VAL A 534 3.76 -18.75 19.95
CA VAL A 534 2.84 -18.82 18.81
C VAL A 534 2.29 -17.44 18.47
N ALA A 535 1.85 -16.66 19.46
CA ALA A 535 1.36 -15.30 19.24
C ALA A 535 2.43 -14.42 18.59
N ARG A 536 3.65 -14.44 19.14
CA ARG A 536 4.77 -13.63 18.62
C ARG A 536 5.25 -14.09 17.25
N ALA A 537 5.26 -15.39 16.97
CA ALA A 537 5.56 -15.94 15.65
C ALA A 537 4.47 -15.57 14.62
N ARG A 538 3.19 -15.64 15.00
CA ARG A 538 2.07 -15.20 14.15
C ARG A 538 2.18 -13.72 13.84
N GLU A 539 2.56 -12.89 14.82
CA GLU A 539 2.70 -11.47 14.61
C GLU A 539 3.91 -11.12 13.73
N GLY A 540 5.08 -11.72 13.97
CA GLY A 540 6.25 -11.58 13.11
C GLY A 540 5.97 -12.00 11.67
N ARG A 541 5.26 -13.13 11.51
CA ARG A 541 4.75 -13.60 10.21
C ARG A 541 3.76 -12.62 9.57
N LYS A 542 2.80 -12.08 10.33
CA LYS A 542 1.82 -11.08 9.87
C LYS A 542 2.51 -9.81 9.39
N ARG A 543 3.52 -9.30 10.12
CA ARG A 543 4.28 -8.10 9.73
C ARG A 543 5.02 -8.31 8.41
N LEU A 544 5.65 -9.47 8.21
CA LEU A 544 6.30 -9.81 6.93
C LEU A 544 5.30 -9.94 5.78
N LEU A 545 4.11 -10.50 6.04
CA LEU A 545 3.04 -10.62 5.05
C LEU A 545 2.35 -9.28 4.74
N ALA A 546 2.40 -8.32 5.65
CA ALA A 546 1.82 -6.98 5.50
C ALA A 546 2.75 -6.01 4.74
N GLY A 547 4.07 -6.21 4.79
CA GLY A 547 5.07 -5.28 4.27
C GLY A 547 5.72 -5.62 2.93
N ALA A 548 5.28 -6.66 2.22
CA ALA A 548 6.04 -7.18 1.08
C ALA A 548 5.39 -6.92 -0.29
N GLU A 549 6.06 -6.13 -1.13
CA GLU A 549 5.91 -6.11 -2.59
C GLU A 549 6.62 -7.30 -3.29
N ASP A 550 7.32 -8.15 -2.51
CA ASP A 550 8.05 -9.31 -3.02
C ASP A 550 7.09 -10.34 -3.66
N PRO A 551 7.27 -10.69 -4.95
CA PRO A 551 6.43 -11.65 -5.66
C PRO A 551 6.35 -13.03 -4.99
N GLU A 552 7.39 -13.48 -4.28
CA GLU A 552 7.42 -14.79 -3.62
C GLU A 552 6.57 -14.81 -2.34
N ILE A 553 6.50 -13.68 -1.64
CA ILE A 553 5.66 -13.48 -0.46
C ILE A 553 4.18 -13.31 -0.88
N GLN A 554 3.93 -12.56 -1.96
CA GLN A 554 2.59 -12.48 -2.57
C GLN A 554 2.09 -13.86 -3.00
N SER A 555 2.94 -14.68 -3.62
CA SER A 555 2.59 -16.05 -4.01
C SER A 555 2.14 -16.89 -2.83
N ARG A 556 2.84 -16.83 -1.70
CA ARG A 556 2.49 -17.61 -0.50
C ARG A 556 1.21 -17.10 0.17
N LYS A 557 0.99 -15.77 0.20
CA LYS A 557 -0.27 -15.18 0.68
C LYS A 557 -1.46 -15.67 -0.14
N LEU A 558 -1.33 -15.69 -1.46
CA LEU A 558 -2.39 -16.10 -2.38
C LEU A 558 -2.68 -17.61 -2.33
N VAL A 559 -1.66 -18.45 -2.08
CA VAL A 559 -1.87 -19.90 -1.84
C VAL A 559 -2.72 -20.14 -0.60
N LEU A 560 -2.45 -19.44 0.51
CA LEU A 560 -3.25 -19.58 1.74
C LEU A 560 -4.71 -19.15 1.52
N LEU A 561 -4.94 -18.11 0.71
CA LEU A 561 -6.30 -17.69 0.35
C LEU A 561 -6.99 -18.73 -0.56
N ALA A 562 -6.26 -19.32 -1.51
CA ALA A 562 -6.76 -20.38 -2.40
C ALA A 562 -7.16 -21.68 -1.66
N GLU A 563 -6.57 -21.92 -0.50
CA GLU A 563 -6.85 -23.06 0.39
C GLU A 563 -7.96 -22.77 1.42
N ALA A 564 -8.54 -21.56 1.42
CA ALA A 564 -9.61 -21.22 2.34
C ALA A 564 -10.84 -22.14 2.17
N ASP A 565 -11.51 -22.45 3.29
CA ASP A 565 -12.77 -23.21 3.30
C ASP A 565 -13.94 -22.42 2.68
N ASP A 566 -13.83 -21.09 2.68
CA ASP A 566 -14.79 -20.19 2.04
C ASP A 566 -14.59 -20.13 0.52
N VAL A 567 -15.67 -20.34 -0.23
CA VAL A 567 -15.64 -20.48 -1.69
C VAL A 567 -15.23 -19.18 -2.39
N GLU A 568 -15.66 -18.04 -1.87
CA GLU A 568 -15.36 -16.73 -2.45
C GLU A 568 -13.87 -16.38 -2.25
N THR A 569 -13.39 -16.54 -1.02
CA THR A 569 -11.97 -16.37 -0.68
C THR A 569 -11.05 -17.32 -1.47
N ALA A 570 -11.47 -18.58 -1.65
CA ALA A 570 -10.73 -19.57 -2.44
C ALA A 570 -10.64 -19.19 -3.92
N VAL A 571 -11.73 -18.67 -4.51
CA VAL A 571 -11.75 -18.19 -5.90
C VAL A 571 -10.85 -16.96 -6.07
N GLU A 572 -10.90 -16.00 -5.14
CA GLU A 572 -10.04 -14.82 -5.15
C GLU A 572 -8.55 -15.17 -5.02
N GLY A 573 -8.23 -16.12 -4.14
CA GLY A 573 -6.86 -16.62 -3.97
C GLY A 573 -6.31 -17.24 -5.26
N GLU A 574 -7.09 -18.11 -5.91
CA GLU A 574 -6.70 -18.74 -7.19
C GLU A 574 -6.62 -17.71 -8.34
N LEU A 575 -7.53 -16.74 -8.40
CA LEU A 575 -7.48 -15.63 -9.35
C LEU A 575 -6.19 -14.81 -9.19
N GLY A 576 -5.84 -14.49 -7.94
CA GLY A 576 -4.60 -13.78 -7.64
C GLY A 576 -3.36 -14.58 -8.06
N LEU A 577 -3.35 -15.90 -7.84
CA LEU A 577 -2.26 -16.77 -8.31
C LEU A 577 -2.15 -16.80 -9.83
N ALA A 578 -3.28 -16.87 -10.55
CA ALA A 578 -3.29 -16.85 -12.01
C ALA A 578 -2.75 -15.51 -12.57
N ARG A 579 -3.15 -14.38 -12.00
CA ARG A 579 -2.63 -13.05 -12.35
C ARG A 579 -1.15 -12.88 -12.00
N LEU A 580 -0.68 -13.49 -10.91
CA LEU A 580 0.74 -13.51 -10.54
C LEU A 580 1.56 -14.34 -11.54
N ASP A 581 1.04 -15.49 -11.98
CA ASP A 581 1.67 -16.31 -13.02
C ASP A 581 1.80 -15.54 -14.34
N LEU A 582 0.81 -14.71 -14.71
CA LEU A 582 0.90 -13.81 -15.86
C LEU A 582 1.99 -12.74 -15.72
N ARG A 583 2.10 -12.11 -14.54
CA ARG A 583 3.17 -11.13 -14.26
C ARG A 583 4.57 -11.73 -14.34
N ARG A 584 4.69 -13.05 -14.11
CA ARG A 584 5.94 -13.83 -14.25
C ARG A 584 6.15 -14.39 -15.66
N ASP A 585 5.34 -13.96 -16.64
CA ASP A 585 5.34 -14.45 -18.03
C ASP A 585 5.09 -15.97 -18.15
N ASN A 586 4.42 -16.58 -17.17
CA ASN A 586 4.06 -18.00 -17.16
C ASN A 586 2.62 -18.21 -17.60
N ARG A 587 2.32 -17.89 -18.86
CA ARG A 587 0.97 -17.99 -19.45
C ARG A 587 0.35 -19.38 -19.33
N ALA A 588 1.14 -20.45 -19.50
CA ALA A 588 0.62 -21.81 -19.43
C ALA A 588 0.14 -22.20 -18.03
N ALA A 589 0.78 -21.68 -16.97
CA ALA A 589 0.33 -21.90 -15.59
C ALA A 589 -0.94 -21.10 -15.30
N ALA A 590 -1.00 -19.84 -15.75
CA ALA A 590 -2.18 -19.01 -15.60
C ALA A 590 -3.42 -19.64 -16.25
N VAL A 591 -3.31 -20.11 -17.51
CA VAL A 591 -4.41 -20.80 -18.21
C VAL A 591 -4.92 -22.01 -17.41
N ARG A 592 -4.02 -22.88 -16.92
CA ARG A 592 -4.41 -24.03 -16.11
C ARG A 592 -5.13 -23.65 -14.83
N ARG A 593 -4.75 -22.54 -14.19
CA ARG A 593 -5.43 -22.04 -12.99
C ARG A 593 -6.81 -21.51 -13.31
N TYR A 594 -6.98 -20.69 -14.34
CA TYR A 594 -8.30 -20.23 -14.76
C TYR A 594 -9.23 -21.39 -15.13
N GLU A 595 -8.76 -22.37 -15.89
CA GLU A 595 -9.52 -23.61 -16.18
C GLU A 595 -9.84 -24.39 -14.89
N GLY A 596 -8.89 -24.45 -13.96
CA GLY A 596 -9.07 -25.04 -12.63
C GLY A 596 -10.18 -24.37 -11.82
N ILE A 597 -10.26 -23.04 -11.83
CA ILE A 597 -11.33 -22.28 -11.15
C ILE A 597 -12.69 -22.66 -11.76
N LEU A 598 -12.82 -22.64 -13.09
CA LEU A 598 -14.08 -22.94 -13.78
C LEU A 598 -14.56 -24.39 -13.57
N THR A 599 -13.63 -25.33 -13.41
CA THR A 599 -13.93 -26.74 -13.18
C THR A 599 -14.22 -27.06 -11.71
N ARG A 600 -13.53 -26.39 -10.78
CA ARG A 600 -13.72 -26.56 -9.33
C ARG A 600 -15.01 -25.90 -8.82
N PHE A 601 -15.43 -24.80 -9.43
CA PHE A 601 -16.59 -24.01 -8.99
C PHE A 601 -17.68 -23.83 -10.07
N PRO A 602 -18.18 -24.89 -10.71
CA PRO A 602 -19.08 -24.79 -11.87
C PRO A 602 -20.49 -24.26 -11.53
N ALA A 603 -20.87 -24.25 -10.25
CA ALA A 603 -22.19 -23.81 -9.77
C ALA A 603 -22.24 -22.33 -9.35
N ARG A 604 -21.11 -21.61 -9.39
CA ARG A 604 -20.99 -20.19 -9.01
C ARG A 604 -20.45 -19.34 -10.16
N PRO A 605 -21.18 -19.25 -11.29
CA PRO A 605 -20.75 -18.48 -12.47
C PRO A 605 -20.64 -16.97 -12.19
N ASP A 606 -21.27 -16.49 -11.12
CA ASP A 606 -21.12 -15.15 -10.54
C ASP A 606 -19.70 -14.90 -10.04
N LEU A 607 -19.15 -15.81 -9.24
CA LEU A 607 -17.80 -15.69 -8.66
C LEU A 607 -16.69 -16.00 -9.67
N THR A 608 -16.97 -16.82 -10.68
CA THR A 608 -15.98 -17.20 -11.70
C THR A 608 -15.99 -16.32 -12.96
N LEU A 609 -16.75 -15.21 -12.95
CA LEU A 609 -16.87 -14.34 -14.12
C LEU A 609 -15.51 -13.79 -14.56
N ASP A 610 -14.72 -13.24 -13.63
CA ASP A 610 -13.41 -12.67 -13.95
C ASP A 610 -12.44 -13.72 -14.50
N ALA A 611 -12.45 -14.94 -13.95
CA ALA A 611 -11.68 -16.06 -14.50
C ALA A 611 -12.09 -16.40 -15.94
N THR A 612 -13.39 -16.30 -16.25
CA THR A 612 -13.92 -16.56 -17.60
C THR A 612 -13.48 -15.48 -18.59
N LEU A 613 -13.59 -14.20 -18.22
CA LEU A 613 -13.22 -13.07 -19.07
C LEU A 613 -11.71 -13.02 -19.32
N GLU A 614 -10.90 -13.20 -18.27
CA GLU A 614 -9.44 -13.20 -18.37
C GLU A 614 -8.92 -14.39 -19.20
N LEU A 615 -9.51 -15.58 -19.02
CA LEU A 615 -9.19 -16.73 -19.85
C LEU A 615 -9.55 -16.52 -21.33
N ALA A 616 -10.70 -15.93 -21.62
CA ALA A 616 -11.11 -15.60 -22.98
C ALA A 616 -10.13 -14.61 -23.65
N ALA A 617 -9.71 -13.57 -22.93
CA ALA A 617 -8.71 -12.62 -23.38
C ALA A 617 -7.35 -13.30 -23.66
N LEU A 618 -6.92 -14.22 -22.78
CA LEU A 618 -5.70 -15.02 -22.99
C LEU A 618 -5.79 -15.90 -24.24
N HIS A 619 -6.90 -16.60 -24.46
CA HIS A 619 -7.11 -17.36 -25.69
C HIS A 619 -7.07 -16.46 -26.93
N ASN A 620 -7.69 -15.28 -26.89
CA ASN A 620 -7.66 -14.34 -28.03
C ASN A 620 -6.23 -13.89 -28.35
N SER A 621 -5.47 -13.44 -27.34
CA SER A 621 -4.07 -13.01 -27.51
C SER A 621 -3.14 -14.12 -28.01
N SER A 622 -3.49 -15.38 -27.76
CA SER A 622 -2.74 -16.56 -28.18
C SER A 622 -3.16 -17.09 -29.58
N GLY A 623 -4.05 -16.38 -30.28
CA GLY A 623 -4.62 -16.80 -31.57
C GLY A 623 -5.74 -17.85 -31.46
N GLY A 624 -6.11 -18.27 -30.26
CA GLY A 624 -7.18 -19.23 -29.92
C GLY A 624 -8.58 -18.59 -29.92
N ARG A 625 -8.88 -17.70 -30.86
CA ARG A 625 -10.09 -16.88 -30.84
C ARG A 625 -11.41 -17.67 -30.88
N GLY A 626 -11.44 -18.81 -31.57
CA GLY A 626 -12.61 -19.71 -31.59
C GLY A 626 -12.87 -20.41 -30.24
N GLU A 627 -11.87 -20.50 -29.38
CA GLU A 627 -12.03 -20.98 -27.99
C GLU A 627 -12.59 -19.87 -27.11
N ALA A 628 -12.07 -18.65 -27.24
CA ALA A 628 -12.60 -17.46 -26.54
C ALA A 628 -14.10 -17.24 -26.83
N LEU A 629 -14.51 -17.30 -28.10
CA LEU A 629 -15.92 -17.17 -28.51
C LEU A 629 -16.80 -18.26 -27.88
N ARG A 630 -16.37 -19.53 -27.93
CA ARG A 630 -17.13 -20.65 -27.35
C ARG A 630 -17.27 -20.54 -25.83
N LEU A 631 -16.20 -20.10 -25.16
CA LEU A 631 -16.18 -19.90 -23.72
C LEU A 631 -17.18 -18.82 -23.29
N LEU A 632 -17.11 -17.64 -23.90
CA LEU A 632 -17.98 -16.51 -23.59
C LEU A 632 -19.46 -16.80 -23.92
N GLN A 633 -19.76 -17.41 -25.08
CA GLN A 633 -21.13 -17.80 -25.44
C GLN A 633 -21.74 -18.82 -24.48
N SER A 634 -20.93 -19.76 -23.99
CA SER A 634 -21.35 -20.76 -23.00
C SER A 634 -21.61 -20.11 -21.63
N ALA A 635 -20.79 -19.13 -21.24
CA ALA A 635 -20.92 -18.41 -19.99
C ALA A 635 -22.15 -17.48 -19.98
N GLU A 636 -22.45 -16.81 -21.09
CA GLU A 636 -23.61 -15.91 -21.24
C GLU A 636 -24.91 -16.59 -20.81
N GLY A 637 -25.12 -17.85 -21.21
CA GLY A 637 -26.32 -18.62 -20.88
C GLY A 637 -26.39 -19.17 -19.44
N LYS A 638 -25.28 -19.15 -18.71
CA LYS A 638 -25.19 -19.70 -17.34
C LYS A 638 -25.32 -18.63 -16.25
N VAL A 639 -25.04 -17.37 -16.60
CA VAL A 639 -25.08 -16.24 -15.68
C VAL A 639 -26.51 -15.70 -15.58
N SER A 640 -26.99 -15.48 -14.35
CA SER A 640 -28.31 -14.89 -14.08
C SER A 640 -28.27 -13.37 -13.88
N ALA A 641 -27.16 -12.83 -13.37
CA ALA A 641 -26.99 -11.40 -13.11
C ALA A 641 -26.90 -10.58 -14.42
N ALA A 642 -27.65 -9.49 -14.49
CA ALA A 642 -27.74 -8.62 -15.67
C ALA A 642 -26.37 -8.00 -16.02
N GLU A 643 -25.69 -7.43 -15.03
CA GLU A 643 -24.37 -6.79 -15.20
C GLU A 643 -23.32 -7.77 -15.75
N ALA A 644 -23.28 -8.98 -15.21
CA ALA A 644 -22.35 -10.01 -15.65
C ALA A 644 -22.62 -10.48 -17.09
N ARG A 645 -23.90 -10.55 -17.52
CA ARG A 645 -24.24 -10.80 -18.94
C ARG A 645 -23.77 -9.68 -19.85
N VAL A 646 -23.91 -8.42 -19.42
CA VAL A 646 -23.45 -7.27 -20.21
C VAL A 646 -21.93 -7.30 -20.36
N ARG A 647 -21.17 -7.54 -19.28
CA ARG A 647 -19.70 -7.68 -19.36
C ARG A 647 -19.26 -8.79 -20.34
N ILE A 648 -19.95 -9.93 -20.36
CA ILE A 648 -19.66 -11.01 -21.33
C ILE A 648 -19.95 -10.55 -22.77
N ARG A 649 -21.05 -9.84 -22.99
CA ARG A 649 -21.43 -9.31 -24.30
C ARG A 649 -20.47 -8.21 -24.78
N GLU A 650 -19.92 -7.40 -23.89
CA GLU A 650 -18.86 -6.43 -24.22
C GLU A 650 -17.61 -7.12 -24.77
N GLU A 651 -17.15 -8.19 -24.11
CA GLU A 651 -16.00 -8.98 -24.60
C GLU A 651 -16.32 -9.70 -25.91
N LEU A 652 -17.53 -10.28 -26.05
CA LEU A 652 -17.97 -10.86 -27.33
C LEU A 652 -17.97 -9.82 -28.46
N SER A 653 -18.43 -8.60 -28.18
CA SER A 653 -18.42 -7.48 -29.11
C SER A 653 -17.00 -7.11 -29.51
N GLN A 654 -16.08 -7.01 -28.54
CA GLN A 654 -14.66 -6.74 -28.81
C GLN A 654 -14.05 -7.79 -29.73
N LEU A 655 -14.32 -9.07 -29.49
CA LEU A 655 -13.86 -10.13 -30.38
C LEU A 655 -14.36 -9.86 -31.80
N TRP A 656 -15.67 -9.67 -32.04
CA TRP A 656 -16.18 -9.40 -33.39
C TRP A 656 -15.61 -8.13 -34.04
N GLN A 657 -15.35 -7.09 -33.26
CA GLN A 657 -14.68 -5.87 -33.70
C GLN A 657 -13.27 -6.17 -34.22
N ASP A 658 -12.49 -7.01 -33.53
CA ASP A 658 -11.15 -7.42 -33.98
C ASP A 658 -11.17 -8.20 -35.31
N THR A 659 -12.32 -8.75 -35.75
CA THR A 659 -12.46 -9.34 -37.12
C THR A 659 -12.85 -8.33 -38.20
N GLY A 660 -13.22 -7.11 -37.81
CA GLY A 660 -13.90 -6.16 -38.70
C GLY A 660 -15.37 -6.51 -38.98
N ASP A 661 -15.98 -7.44 -38.22
CA ASP A 661 -17.40 -7.77 -38.32
C ASP A 661 -18.21 -6.86 -37.37
N TYR A 662 -18.24 -5.57 -37.71
CA TYR A 662 -18.84 -4.53 -36.88
C TYR A 662 -20.35 -4.72 -36.68
N GLU A 663 -21.04 -5.33 -37.65
CA GLU A 663 -22.49 -5.59 -37.58
C GLU A 663 -22.80 -6.58 -36.45
N LYS A 664 -22.03 -7.67 -36.34
CA LYS A 664 -22.19 -8.61 -35.21
C LYS A 664 -21.78 -8.00 -33.88
N ALA A 665 -20.74 -7.17 -33.86
CA ALA A 665 -20.31 -6.49 -32.64
C ALA A 665 -21.44 -5.63 -32.07
N GLU A 666 -22.10 -4.83 -32.93
CA GLU A 666 -23.24 -4.01 -32.53
C GLU A 666 -24.45 -4.82 -32.11
N GLN A 667 -24.86 -5.83 -32.89
CA GLN A 667 -26.00 -6.69 -32.55
C GLN A 667 -25.86 -7.32 -31.16
N VAL A 668 -24.63 -7.64 -30.74
CA VAL A 668 -24.38 -8.21 -29.41
C VAL A 668 -24.69 -7.18 -28.31
N LEU A 669 -24.28 -5.92 -28.47
CA LEU A 669 -24.50 -4.85 -27.50
C LEU A 669 -25.94 -4.31 -27.55
N GLU A 670 -26.55 -4.19 -28.72
CA GLU A 670 -27.95 -3.79 -28.88
C GLU A 670 -28.92 -4.73 -28.15
N ARG A 671 -28.62 -6.04 -28.13
CA ARG A 671 -29.38 -7.00 -27.32
C ARG A 671 -29.32 -6.67 -25.83
N SER A 672 -28.18 -6.21 -25.31
CA SER A 672 -28.07 -5.76 -23.92
C SER A 672 -28.95 -4.55 -23.65
N LEU A 673 -28.97 -3.58 -24.56
CA LEU A 673 -29.79 -2.37 -24.45
C LEU A 673 -31.30 -2.68 -24.54
N ALA A 674 -31.68 -3.67 -25.35
CA ALA A 674 -33.07 -4.10 -25.48
C ALA A 674 -33.56 -4.95 -24.30
N GLU A 675 -32.68 -5.73 -23.66
CA GLU A 675 -33.02 -6.64 -22.56
C GLU A 675 -33.07 -5.92 -21.20
N PHE A 676 -32.24 -4.90 -20.97
CA PHE A 676 -32.05 -4.26 -19.65
C PHE A 676 -32.41 -2.76 -19.63
N VAL A 677 -33.61 -2.40 -20.10
CA VAL A 677 -34.02 -1.00 -20.38
C VAL A 677 -33.97 -0.07 -19.15
N ASP A 678 -34.23 -0.57 -17.94
CA ASP A 678 -34.42 0.25 -16.73
C ASP A 678 -33.13 0.51 -15.91
N GLU A 679 -31.97 0.07 -16.38
CA GLU A 679 -30.70 0.11 -15.62
C GLU A 679 -29.64 0.97 -16.33
N PRO A 680 -29.76 2.31 -16.29
CA PRO A 680 -28.97 3.20 -17.14
C PRO A 680 -27.48 3.23 -16.80
N GLU A 681 -27.10 3.05 -15.52
CA GLU A 681 -25.74 3.24 -15.03
C GLU A 681 -24.75 2.19 -15.55
N PHE A 682 -25.07 0.89 -15.49
CA PHE A 682 -24.16 -0.14 -16.01
C PHE A 682 -24.22 -0.31 -17.53
N LEU A 683 -25.32 0.11 -18.18
CA LEU A 683 -25.43 0.10 -19.64
C LEU A 683 -24.66 1.24 -20.34
N ALA A 684 -24.20 2.24 -19.58
CA ALA A 684 -23.41 3.36 -20.10
C ALA A 684 -22.20 2.90 -20.91
N ARG A 685 -21.48 1.89 -20.40
CA ARG A 685 -20.26 1.34 -21.01
C ARG A 685 -20.56 0.65 -22.33
N ALA A 686 -21.63 -0.14 -22.38
CA ALA A 686 -22.13 -0.75 -23.59
C ALA A 686 -22.54 0.30 -24.65
N ARG A 687 -23.23 1.38 -24.24
CA ARG A 687 -23.58 2.50 -25.15
C ARG A 687 -22.36 3.22 -25.70
N LEU A 688 -21.37 3.51 -24.85
CA LEU A 688 -20.14 4.17 -25.26
C LEU A 688 -19.34 3.32 -26.26
N ARG A 689 -19.24 2.00 -25.98
CA ARG A 689 -18.63 1.04 -26.93
C ARG A 689 -19.39 0.98 -28.25
N LEU A 690 -20.73 0.97 -28.22
CA LEU A 690 -21.56 0.97 -29.43
C LEU A 690 -21.28 2.20 -30.30
N ALA A 691 -21.17 3.39 -29.69
CA ALA A 691 -20.80 4.62 -30.39
C ALA A 691 -19.41 4.53 -31.05
N GLY A 692 -18.42 3.97 -30.33
CA GLY A 692 -17.08 3.74 -30.86
C GLY A 692 -17.03 2.73 -32.01
N ILE A 693 -17.83 1.67 -31.96
CA ILE A 693 -17.95 0.68 -33.05
C ILE A 693 -18.59 1.33 -34.28
N ALA A 694 -19.64 2.14 -34.09
CA ALA A 694 -20.27 2.87 -35.19
C ALA A 694 -19.28 3.85 -35.86
N ASP A 695 -18.45 4.54 -35.08
CA ASP A 695 -17.40 5.43 -35.57
C ASP A 695 -16.38 4.67 -36.44
N GLN A 696 -15.84 3.55 -35.95
CA GLN A 696 -14.90 2.71 -36.70
C GLN A 696 -15.52 2.10 -37.96
N ALA A 697 -16.81 1.78 -37.92
CA ALA A 697 -17.57 1.33 -39.08
C ALA A 697 -17.85 2.46 -40.10
N GLY A 698 -17.42 3.70 -39.83
CA GLY A 698 -17.63 4.86 -40.70
C GLY A 698 -19.03 5.46 -40.64
N ARG A 699 -19.85 5.09 -39.65
CA ARG A 699 -21.22 5.58 -39.47
C ARG A 699 -21.25 6.77 -38.51
N ILE A 700 -21.01 7.94 -39.08
CA ILE A 700 -20.83 9.21 -38.35
C ILE A 700 -22.07 9.60 -37.52
N GLU A 701 -23.27 9.62 -38.13
CA GLU A 701 -24.49 10.07 -37.43
C GLU A 701 -24.89 9.16 -36.25
N PRO A 702 -24.90 7.82 -36.39
CA PRO A 702 -25.11 6.92 -35.25
C PRO A 702 -24.05 7.08 -34.15
N ALA A 703 -22.79 7.27 -34.50
CA ALA A 703 -21.71 7.48 -33.54
C ALA A 703 -21.90 8.80 -32.75
N LEU A 704 -22.20 9.90 -33.43
CA LEU A 704 -22.48 11.19 -32.78
C LEU A 704 -23.70 11.12 -31.86
N ALA A 705 -24.76 10.44 -32.29
CA ALA A 705 -25.95 10.24 -31.46
C ALA A 705 -25.64 9.42 -30.20
N GLY A 706 -24.88 8.33 -30.35
CA GLY A 706 -24.46 7.47 -29.23
C GLY A 706 -23.55 8.19 -28.23
N TYR A 707 -22.53 8.93 -28.70
CA TYR A 707 -21.68 9.72 -27.80
C TYR A 707 -22.48 10.80 -27.06
N ARG A 708 -23.41 11.49 -27.74
CA ARG A 708 -24.27 12.49 -27.11
C ARG A 708 -25.19 11.87 -26.05
N GLU A 709 -25.79 10.72 -26.32
CA GLU A 709 -26.66 10.02 -25.35
C GLU A 709 -25.89 9.70 -24.05
N VAL A 710 -24.66 9.19 -24.16
CA VAL A 710 -23.82 8.89 -22.99
C VAL A 710 -23.39 10.17 -22.27
N ALA A 711 -23.06 11.24 -23.01
CA ALA A 711 -22.69 12.51 -22.42
C ALA A 711 -23.85 13.17 -21.66
N ASP A 712 -25.06 13.14 -22.21
CA ASP A 712 -26.27 13.71 -21.61
C ASP A 712 -26.75 12.94 -20.37
N ALA A 713 -26.48 11.63 -20.31
CA ALA A 713 -26.86 10.79 -19.18
C ALA A 713 -26.08 11.09 -17.89
N ARG A 714 -24.91 11.76 -17.96
CA ARG A 714 -24.09 12.21 -16.81
C ARG A 714 -23.85 11.14 -15.73
N ILE A 715 -23.48 9.94 -16.14
CA ILE A 715 -23.42 8.75 -15.28
C ILE A 715 -22.17 8.77 -14.40
N GLU A 716 -20.97 8.80 -14.99
CA GLU A 716 -19.69 8.89 -14.28
C GLU A 716 -18.77 9.89 -15.00
N PRO A 717 -18.02 10.76 -14.28
CA PRO A 717 -17.21 11.81 -14.91
C PRO A 717 -16.23 11.32 -15.98
N ALA A 718 -15.55 10.18 -15.75
CA ALA A 718 -14.60 9.62 -16.72
C ALA A 718 -15.29 9.12 -18.01
N MET A 719 -16.44 8.48 -17.86
CA MET A 719 -17.27 7.99 -18.97
C MET A 719 -17.86 9.15 -19.78
N THR A 720 -18.39 10.16 -19.10
CA THR A 720 -18.93 11.36 -19.75
C THR A 720 -17.82 12.12 -20.47
N ALA A 721 -16.64 12.28 -19.86
CA ALA A 721 -15.47 12.87 -20.51
C ALA A 721 -15.01 12.07 -21.74
N GLY A 722 -15.01 10.73 -21.67
CA GLY A 722 -14.71 9.87 -22.81
C GLY A 722 -15.71 10.01 -23.96
N ALA A 723 -17.00 10.14 -23.66
CA ALA A 723 -18.04 10.37 -24.65
C ALA A 723 -17.90 11.75 -25.32
N LEU A 724 -17.66 12.80 -24.52
CA LEU A 724 -17.40 14.15 -25.02
C LEU A 724 -16.15 14.21 -25.89
N PHE A 725 -15.08 13.52 -25.49
CA PHE A 725 -13.85 13.41 -26.26
C PHE A 725 -14.08 12.68 -27.59
N GLY A 726 -14.76 11.53 -27.58
CA GLY A 726 -15.12 10.80 -28.80
C GLY A 726 -15.98 11.63 -29.76
N GLN A 727 -16.94 12.39 -29.22
CA GLN A 727 -17.75 13.33 -29.99
C GLN A 727 -16.89 14.46 -30.59
N ALA A 728 -15.99 15.06 -29.82
CA ALA A 728 -15.12 16.14 -30.25
C ALA A 728 -14.15 15.69 -31.36
N ALA A 729 -13.51 14.53 -31.19
CA ALA A 729 -12.63 13.93 -32.19
C ALA A 729 -13.37 13.65 -33.51
N LEU A 730 -14.59 13.12 -33.42
CA LEU A 730 -15.42 12.88 -34.59
C LEU A 730 -15.84 14.19 -35.29
N LEU A 731 -16.17 15.23 -34.52
CA LEU A 731 -16.50 16.57 -35.04
C LEU A 731 -15.30 17.23 -35.73
N ARG A 732 -14.09 17.14 -35.17
CA ARG A 732 -12.83 17.57 -35.80
C ARG A 732 -12.67 16.90 -37.17
N ARG A 733 -12.83 15.57 -37.23
CA ARG A 733 -12.67 14.76 -38.46
C ARG A 733 -13.66 15.11 -39.58
N VAL A 734 -14.83 15.64 -39.23
CA VAL A 734 -15.83 16.11 -40.21
C VAL A 734 -15.76 17.62 -40.48
N GLY A 735 -14.71 18.30 -40.00
CA GLY A 735 -14.46 19.72 -40.25
C GLY A 735 -15.28 20.67 -39.39
N ARG A 736 -15.95 20.19 -38.32
CA ARG A 736 -16.76 20.99 -37.38
C ARG A 736 -15.95 21.37 -36.15
N ILE A 737 -14.77 21.95 -36.38
CA ILE A 737 -13.72 22.23 -35.38
C ILE A 737 -14.23 23.16 -34.27
N GLU A 738 -15.03 24.18 -34.61
CA GLU A 738 -15.59 25.12 -33.62
C GLU A 738 -16.55 24.46 -32.61
N GLU A 739 -17.19 23.35 -33.00
CA GLU A 739 -18.09 22.60 -32.11
C GLU A 739 -17.34 21.59 -31.22
N ALA A 740 -16.11 21.20 -31.61
CA ALA A 740 -15.30 20.24 -30.87
C ALA A 740 -14.65 20.85 -29.63
N LEU A 741 -14.18 22.09 -29.73
CA LEU A 741 -13.45 22.78 -28.65
C LEU A 741 -14.23 22.84 -27.31
N PRO A 742 -15.48 23.33 -27.24
CA PRO A 742 -16.22 23.41 -25.97
C PRO A 742 -16.52 22.03 -25.36
N LEU A 743 -16.56 20.98 -26.18
CA LEU A 743 -16.73 19.60 -25.69
C LEU A 743 -15.44 19.09 -25.02
N MET A 744 -14.27 19.44 -25.56
CA MET A 744 -12.98 19.12 -24.94
C MET A 744 -12.76 19.90 -23.64
N ASP A 745 -13.13 21.18 -23.59
CA ASP A 745 -13.13 21.97 -22.35
C ASP A 745 -13.99 21.29 -21.27
N SER A 746 -15.22 20.92 -21.63
CA SER A 746 -16.14 20.22 -20.73
C SER A 746 -15.59 18.87 -20.27
N ALA A 747 -14.91 18.12 -21.16
CA ALA A 747 -14.29 16.84 -20.82
C ALA A 747 -13.12 17.01 -19.83
N LEU A 748 -12.29 18.04 -20.01
CA LEU A 748 -11.21 18.37 -19.08
C LEU A 748 -11.74 18.82 -17.72
N GLU A 749 -12.81 19.62 -17.66
CA GLU A 749 -13.41 20.05 -16.39
C GLU A 749 -13.95 18.88 -15.56
N MET A 750 -14.40 17.80 -16.22
CA MET A 750 -14.97 16.63 -15.55
C MET A 750 -13.91 15.67 -14.98
N LEU A 751 -12.70 15.65 -15.53
CA LEU A 751 -11.65 14.73 -15.12
C LEU A 751 -10.82 15.29 -13.95
N SER A 752 -10.44 14.44 -13.01
CA SER A 752 -9.44 14.81 -12.00
C SER A 752 -8.10 15.11 -12.65
N VAL A 753 -7.28 15.95 -12.00
CA VAL A 753 -5.98 16.38 -12.54
C VAL A 753 -5.09 15.18 -12.87
N GLN A 754 -5.08 14.13 -12.06
CA GLN A 754 -4.25 12.94 -12.24
C GLN A 754 -4.83 11.88 -13.20
N HIS A 755 -5.97 12.14 -13.84
CA HIS A 755 -6.61 11.13 -14.68
C HIS A 755 -5.83 10.91 -15.99
N PRO A 756 -5.52 9.67 -16.39
CA PRO A 756 -4.65 9.39 -17.54
C PRO A 756 -5.22 9.88 -18.89
N MET A 757 -6.55 9.94 -19.03
CA MET A 757 -7.18 10.49 -20.26
C MET A 757 -7.04 12.02 -20.38
N ARG A 758 -6.75 12.74 -19.29
CA ARG A 758 -6.70 14.20 -19.28
C ARG A 758 -5.60 14.72 -20.21
N GLY A 759 -4.45 14.02 -20.25
CA GLY A 759 -3.35 14.37 -21.13
C GLY A 759 -3.66 14.25 -22.61
N ALA A 760 -4.23 13.12 -23.04
CA ALA A 760 -4.65 12.91 -24.43
C ALA A 760 -5.66 13.97 -24.88
N ILE A 761 -6.63 14.32 -24.02
CA ILE A 761 -7.60 15.38 -24.32
C ILE A 761 -6.92 16.75 -24.40
N ALA A 762 -5.93 17.02 -23.54
CA ALA A 762 -5.19 18.28 -23.55
C ALA A 762 -4.32 18.46 -24.81
N VAL A 763 -3.66 17.40 -25.29
CA VAL A 763 -2.91 17.42 -26.57
C VAL A 763 -3.84 17.74 -27.73
N GLU A 764 -4.93 16.99 -27.86
CA GLU A 764 -5.92 17.17 -28.93
C GLU A 764 -6.57 18.56 -28.91
N ARG A 765 -6.83 19.08 -27.70
CA ARG A 765 -7.31 20.46 -27.52
C ARG A 765 -6.28 21.50 -27.96
N ALA A 766 -5.00 21.29 -27.64
CA ALA A 766 -3.92 22.20 -28.05
C ALA A 766 -3.79 22.25 -29.57
N GLU A 767 -3.85 21.09 -30.25
CA GLU A 767 -3.85 21.01 -31.70
C GLU A 767 -5.06 21.74 -32.31
N LEU A 768 -6.27 21.57 -31.74
CA LEU A 768 -7.46 22.31 -32.18
C LEU A 768 -7.30 23.83 -32.06
N LEU A 769 -6.66 24.31 -31.00
CA LEU A 769 -6.40 25.74 -30.82
C LEU A 769 -5.44 26.28 -31.87
N VAL A 770 -4.40 25.50 -32.21
CA VAL A 770 -3.47 25.83 -33.30
C VAL A 770 -4.19 25.83 -34.65
N GLU A 771 -5.00 24.81 -34.95
CA GLU A 771 -5.80 24.73 -36.20
C GLU A 771 -6.77 25.91 -36.35
N LEU A 772 -7.34 26.41 -35.25
CA LEU A 772 -8.22 27.58 -35.24
C LEU A 772 -7.47 28.92 -35.28
N GLY A 773 -6.14 28.91 -35.21
CA GLY A 773 -5.32 30.12 -35.06
C GLY A 773 -5.60 30.88 -33.76
N ARG A 774 -6.05 30.17 -32.72
CA ARG A 774 -6.40 30.70 -31.39
C ARG A 774 -5.43 30.24 -30.30
N SER A 775 -4.31 29.60 -30.66
CA SER A 775 -3.26 29.25 -29.71
C SER A 775 -2.56 30.51 -29.21
N SER A 776 -2.59 30.74 -27.90
CA SER A 776 -1.66 31.66 -27.24
C SER A 776 -0.58 30.87 -26.51
N LEU A 777 0.60 31.47 -26.34
CA LEU A 777 1.67 30.86 -25.56
C LEU A 777 1.22 30.57 -24.11
N ASP A 778 0.47 31.51 -23.52
CA ASP A 778 -0.08 31.40 -22.17
C ASP A 778 -1.00 30.18 -22.04
N ASP A 779 -1.85 29.91 -23.05
CA ASP A 779 -2.73 28.73 -23.04
C ASP A 779 -1.93 27.42 -23.07
N ILE A 780 -0.84 27.37 -23.85
CA ILE A 780 0.02 26.17 -23.95
C ILE A 780 0.84 25.98 -22.67
N GLU A 781 1.34 27.06 -22.06
CA GLU A 781 2.04 27.02 -20.77
C GLU A 781 1.13 26.52 -19.65
N ASP A 782 -0.12 27.02 -19.59
CA ASP A 782 -1.11 26.55 -18.63
C ASP A 782 -1.43 25.06 -18.82
N MET A 783 -1.55 24.59 -20.07
CA MET A 783 -1.76 23.17 -20.38
C MET A 783 -0.58 22.29 -19.98
N LEU A 784 0.66 22.73 -20.25
CA LEU A 784 1.88 22.03 -19.84
C LEU A 784 2.03 21.97 -18.32
N SER A 785 1.68 23.06 -17.64
CA SER A 785 1.64 23.12 -16.18
C SER A 785 0.66 22.09 -15.61
N GLN A 786 -0.57 22.07 -16.13
CA GLN A 786 -1.59 21.09 -15.76
C GLN A 786 -1.16 19.65 -16.08
N ALA A 787 -0.55 19.40 -17.24
CA ALA A 787 -0.05 18.09 -17.63
C ALA A 787 1.07 17.60 -16.70
N ARG A 788 1.92 18.50 -16.22
CA ARG A 788 2.97 18.18 -15.27
C ARG A 788 2.40 17.87 -13.88
N GLU A 789 1.45 18.65 -13.39
CA GLU A 789 0.72 18.37 -12.14
C GLU A 789 -0.04 17.04 -12.20
N ALA A 790 -0.54 16.67 -13.38
CA ALA A 790 -1.19 15.39 -13.66
C ALA A 790 -0.23 14.19 -13.65
N GLY A 791 1.09 14.42 -13.61
CA GLY A 791 2.09 13.35 -13.76
C GLY A 791 2.21 12.82 -15.19
N LEU A 792 1.71 13.55 -16.19
CA LEU A 792 1.69 13.09 -17.59
C LEU A 792 3.10 12.82 -18.13
N GLU A 793 4.08 13.59 -17.68
CA GLU A 793 5.50 13.42 -17.99
C GLU A 793 6.00 11.99 -17.71
N GLN A 794 5.44 11.32 -16.69
CA GLN A 794 5.80 9.94 -16.31
C GLN A 794 4.81 8.92 -16.88
N SER A 795 3.51 9.22 -16.89
CA SER A 795 2.48 8.25 -17.28
C SER A 795 2.31 8.13 -18.80
N GLN A 796 2.53 9.22 -19.55
CA GLN A 796 2.39 9.29 -21.02
C GLN A 796 3.47 10.22 -21.59
N PRO A 797 4.74 9.79 -21.59
CA PRO A 797 5.87 10.66 -21.91
C PRO A 797 5.80 11.19 -23.35
N VAL A 798 5.32 10.42 -24.33
CA VAL A 798 5.19 10.88 -25.73
C VAL A 798 4.23 12.08 -25.85
N ALA A 799 3.02 11.97 -25.30
CA ALA A 799 2.00 13.02 -25.33
C ALA A 799 2.48 14.32 -24.65
N TYR A 800 3.19 14.21 -23.53
CA TYR A 800 3.77 15.37 -22.86
C TYR A 800 4.83 16.06 -23.73
N HIS A 801 5.67 15.30 -24.43
CA HIS A 801 6.69 15.86 -25.30
C HIS A 801 6.12 16.42 -26.62
N GLU A 802 4.96 15.96 -27.09
CA GLU A 802 4.23 16.57 -28.21
C GLU A 802 3.74 17.99 -27.85
N LEU A 803 3.21 18.19 -26.64
CA LEU A 803 2.87 19.53 -26.13
C LEU A 803 4.08 20.45 -26.06
N LEU A 804 5.26 19.91 -25.69
CA LEU A 804 6.51 20.68 -25.70
C LEU A 804 6.92 21.09 -27.12
N LEU A 805 6.75 20.24 -28.12
CA LEU A 805 7.01 20.60 -29.51
C LEU A 805 6.07 21.70 -30.01
N LEU A 806 4.77 21.63 -29.65
CA LEU A 806 3.81 22.69 -29.95
C LEU A 806 4.21 24.02 -29.32
N MET A 807 4.63 24.02 -28.05
CA MET A 807 5.16 25.22 -27.37
C MET A 807 6.41 25.76 -28.08
N ALA A 808 7.35 24.89 -28.43
CA ALA A 808 8.58 25.28 -29.12
C ALA A 808 8.31 25.90 -30.50
N GLY A 809 7.34 25.36 -31.24
CA GLY A 809 6.86 25.94 -32.50
C GLY A 809 6.29 27.35 -32.30
N GLN A 810 5.43 27.56 -31.30
CA GLN A 810 4.85 28.87 -31.00
C GLN A 810 5.92 29.90 -30.57
N LEU A 811 6.87 29.48 -29.72
CA LEU A 811 8.02 30.32 -29.33
C LEU A 811 8.87 30.73 -30.53
N GLN A 812 9.06 29.82 -31.49
CA GLN A 812 9.78 30.10 -32.72
C GLN A 812 9.04 31.15 -33.57
N GLU A 813 7.72 31.05 -33.72
CA GLU A 813 6.90 32.03 -34.45
C GLU A 813 6.94 33.42 -33.81
N GLU A 814 7.00 33.49 -32.47
CA GLU A 814 7.13 34.75 -31.71
C GLU A 814 8.57 35.31 -31.70
N GLY A 815 9.53 34.62 -32.32
CA GLY A 815 10.95 35.04 -32.39
C GLY A 815 11.76 34.74 -31.13
N ARG A 816 11.23 33.96 -30.17
CA ARG A 816 11.91 33.50 -28.95
C ARG A 816 12.76 32.26 -29.22
N HIS A 817 13.70 32.42 -30.14
CA HIS A 817 14.50 31.31 -30.69
C HIS A 817 15.32 30.53 -29.65
N ASP A 818 15.87 31.19 -28.62
CA ASP A 818 16.68 30.50 -27.61
C ASP A 818 15.83 29.58 -26.70
N ASP A 819 14.62 30.02 -26.35
CA ASP A 819 13.68 29.21 -25.57
C ASP A 819 13.18 28.02 -26.38
N ALA A 820 12.82 28.26 -27.65
CA ALA A 820 12.42 27.20 -28.59
C ALA A 820 13.53 26.15 -28.77
N MET A 821 14.78 26.61 -28.97
CA MET A 821 15.95 25.73 -29.10
C MET A 821 16.12 24.81 -27.88
N SER A 822 16.02 25.37 -26.68
CA SER A 822 16.17 24.60 -25.44
C SER A 822 15.11 23.50 -25.32
N ILE A 823 13.86 23.79 -25.72
CA ILE A 823 12.79 22.80 -25.67
C ILE A 823 13.01 21.71 -26.72
N PHE A 824 13.36 22.07 -27.96
CA PHE A 824 13.63 21.06 -28.99
C PHE A 824 14.83 20.16 -28.62
N GLU A 825 15.89 20.70 -28.02
CA GLU A 825 17.02 19.90 -27.50
C GLU A 825 16.60 18.93 -26.41
N ARG A 826 15.73 19.38 -25.50
CA ARG A 826 15.18 18.54 -24.43
C ARG A 826 14.32 17.41 -24.99
N VAL A 827 13.47 17.68 -25.99
CA VAL A 827 12.65 16.65 -26.63
C VAL A 827 13.52 15.65 -27.38
N ALA A 828 14.48 16.13 -28.18
CA ALA A 828 15.37 15.26 -28.97
C ALA A 828 16.22 14.31 -28.11
N SER A 829 16.55 14.70 -26.87
CA SER A 829 17.34 13.90 -25.93
C SER A 829 16.50 13.06 -24.95
N SER A 830 15.17 13.07 -25.10
CA SER A 830 14.26 12.36 -24.19
C SER A 830 14.15 10.86 -24.50
N ALA A 831 13.80 10.06 -23.49
CA ALA A 831 13.45 8.65 -23.69
C ALA A 831 12.20 8.49 -24.59
N ALA A 832 11.29 9.48 -24.58
CA ALA A 832 10.11 9.51 -25.44
C ALA A 832 10.46 9.59 -26.93
N ALA A 833 11.54 10.29 -27.29
CA ALA A 833 12.03 10.34 -28.66
C ALA A 833 12.66 9.02 -29.13
N ALA A 834 13.16 8.19 -28.20
CA ALA A 834 13.60 6.84 -28.51
C ALA A 834 12.42 5.87 -28.72
N GLU A 835 11.29 6.11 -28.04
CA GLU A 835 10.05 5.34 -28.20
C GLU A 835 9.25 5.74 -29.46
N SER A 836 9.31 7.02 -29.84
CA SER A 836 8.60 7.59 -31.00
C SER A 836 9.57 8.29 -31.96
N PRO A 837 9.97 7.63 -33.06
CA PRO A 837 10.90 8.20 -34.04
C PRO A 837 10.43 9.53 -34.65
N THR A 838 9.12 9.69 -34.86
CA THR A 838 8.50 10.92 -35.39
C THR A 838 8.67 12.11 -34.44
N LEU A 839 8.65 11.86 -33.12
CA LEU A 839 8.87 12.89 -32.10
C LEU A 839 10.32 13.39 -32.13
N GLY A 840 11.27 12.47 -32.22
CA GLY A 840 12.70 12.80 -32.35
C GLY A 840 12.99 13.59 -33.63
N GLN A 841 12.37 13.19 -34.75
CA GLN A 841 12.49 13.88 -36.02
C GLN A 841 11.95 15.32 -35.95
N ALA A 842 10.73 15.53 -35.45
CA ALA A 842 10.13 16.85 -35.33
C ALA A 842 10.98 17.80 -34.45
N ALA A 843 11.62 17.26 -33.41
CA ALA A 843 12.55 18.01 -32.58
C ALA A 843 13.81 18.45 -33.34
N ILE A 844 14.38 17.57 -34.16
CA ILE A 844 15.57 17.90 -34.99
C ILE A 844 15.21 18.94 -36.04
N GLU A 845 14.08 18.79 -36.73
CA GLU A 845 13.59 19.74 -37.73
C GLU A 845 13.38 21.14 -37.12
N GLY A 846 12.78 21.21 -35.92
CA GLY A 846 12.63 22.45 -35.16
C GLY A 846 13.97 23.13 -34.83
N ARG A 847 14.98 22.35 -34.41
CA ARG A 847 16.33 22.89 -34.14
C ARG A 847 16.97 23.47 -35.39
N VAL A 848 16.88 22.76 -36.52
CA VAL A 848 17.40 23.26 -37.80
C VAL A 848 16.68 24.56 -38.19
N ALA A 849 15.36 24.61 -38.08
CA ALA A 849 14.58 25.80 -38.41
C ALA A 849 14.98 27.01 -37.53
N VAL A 850 15.17 26.81 -36.22
CA VAL A 850 15.61 27.86 -35.31
C VAL A 850 17.05 28.30 -35.60
N MET A 851 17.98 27.37 -35.83
CA MET A 851 19.38 27.71 -36.18
C MET A 851 19.44 28.51 -37.49
N MET A 852 18.64 28.14 -38.48
CA MET A 852 18.54 28.85 -39.75
C MET A 852 17.94 30.25 -39.57
N ALA A 853 16.89 30.40 -38.75
CA ALA A 853 16.32 31.71 -38.40
C ALA A 853 17.33 32.62 -37.67
N GLN A 854 18.20 32.04 -36.84
CA GLN A 854 19.29 32.76 -36.14
C GLN A 854 20.54 33.00 -37.03
N GLY A 855 20.58 32.49 -38.26
CA GLY A 855 21.74 32.59 -39.15
C GLY A 855 22.93 31.67 -38.78
N ARG A 856 22.74 30.71 -37.89
CA ARG A 856 23.74 29.72 -37.42
C ARG A 856 23.81 28.52 -38.37
N LYS A 857 24.21 28.79 -39.62
CA LYS A 857 24.13 27.82 -40.72
C LYS A 857 25.07 26.63 -40.57
N GLU A 858 26.33 26.90 -40.22
CA GLU A 858 27.35 25.85 -40.03
C GLU A 858 26.94 24.88 -38.92
N GLU A 859 26.34 25.39 -37.84
CA GLU A 859 25.86 24.55 -36.73
C GLU A 859 24.65 23.68 -37.12
N ALA A 860 23.78 24.18 -38.00
CA ALA A 860 22.66 23.39 -38.52
C ALA A 860 23.15 22.24 -39.44
N GLU A 861 24.19 22.49 -40.23
CA GLU A 861 24.86 21.49 -41.06
C GLU A 861 25.57 20.44 -40.20
N ASP A 862 26.39 20.88 -39.24
CA ASP A 862 27.10 20.00 -38.30
C ASP A 862 26.13 19.11 -37.51
N LEU A 863 24.96 19.64 -37.12
CA LEU A 863 23.93 18.87 -36.43
C LEU A 863 23.42 17.73 -37.31
N LEU A 864 23.10 18.01 -38.58
CA LEU A 864 22.56 17.02 -39.52
C LEU A 864 23.64 15.99 -39.92
N ASP A 865 24.89 16.41 -40.08
CA ASP A 865 26.03 15.54 -40.38
C ASP A 865 26.38 14.61 -39.20
N GLY A 866 26.07 15.04 -37.97
CA GLY A 866 26.27 14.26 -36.75
C GLY A 866 25.23 13.17 -36.47
N VAL A 867 24.06 13.19 -37.12
CA VAL A 867 23.01 12.17 -36.92
C VAL A 867 23.38 10.88 -37.67
N GLN A 868 23.89 9.87 -36.94
CA GLN A 868 24.23 8.59 -37.55
C GLN A 868 22.98 7.77 -37.91
N VAL A 869 22.93 7.30 -39.16
CA VAL A 869 21.88 6.42 -39.72
C VAL A 869 21.74 5.08 -38.96
N ALA A 870 22.72 4.71 -38.13
CA ALA A 870 22.81 3.39 -37.49
C ALA A 870 22.09 3.27 -36.12
N ASP A 871 21.66 4.36 -35.49
CA ASP A 871 20.97 4.34 -34.17
C ASP A 871 19.43 4.34 -34.28
N LEU A 872 18.87 4.20 -35.48
CA LEU A 872 17.43 4.32 -35.75
C LEU A 872 16.85 2.95 -36.12
N SER A 873 16.06 2.37 -35.21
CA SER A 873 15.66 0.96 -35.22
C SER A 873 14.45 0.60 -36.10
N SER A 874 14.08 1.40 -37.10
CA SER A 874 12.86 1.18 -37.90
C SER A 874 13.00 1.22 -39.43
N GLY A 875 14.22 1.35 -39.99
CA GLY A 875 14.42 1.12 -41.43
C GLY A 875 14.07 2.28 -42.37
N GLU A 876 14.39 3.52 -41.99
CA GLU A 876 14.15 4.71 -42.81
C GLU A 876 15.45 5.43 -43.18
N ALA A 877 15.87 5.27 -44.44
CA ALA A 877 16.65 6.30 -45.11
C ALA A 877 15.84 7.62 -45.25
N LEU A 878 14.53 7.61 -44.99
CA LEU A 878 13.61 8.73 -45.10
C LEU A 878 13.79 9.83 -44.04
N ASP A 879 14.21 9.48 -42.82
CA ASP A 879 14.20 10.42 -41.68
C ASP A 879 15.31 11.48 -41.81
N ASN A 880 16.51 11.05 -42.20
CA ASN A 880 17.61 11.96 -42.52
C ASN A 880 17.27 12.81 -43.77
N CYS A 881 16.64 12.20 -44.77
CA CYS A 881 16.22 12.88 -45.99
C CYS A 881 15.18 13.99 -45.73
N SER A 882 14.23 13.75 -44.83
CA SER A 882 13.21 14.72 -44.45
C SER A 882 13.79 15.88 -43.63
N ALA A 883 14.69 15.58 -42.69
CA ALA A 883 15.41 16.61 -41.93
C ALA A 883 16.32 17.48 -42.83
N ARG A 884 17.03 16.87 -43.80
CA ARG A 884 17.79 17.63 -44.81
C ARG A 884 16.90 18.43 -45.74
N MET A 885 15.69 17.93 -46.06
CA MET A 885 14.72 18.70 -46.84
C MET A 885 14.17 19.90 -46.05
N ALA A 886 14.05 19.80 -44.73
CA ALA A 886 13.71 20.95 -43.89
C ALA A 886 14.78 22.06 -43.98
N LEU A 887 16.08 21.71 -44.04
CA LEU A 887 17.16 22.67 -44.31
C LEU A 887 17.02 23.32 -45.70
N VAL A 888 16.68 22.53 -46.73
CA VAL A 888 16.43 23.04 -48.09
C VAL A 888 15.29 24.06 -48.09
N ARG A 889 14.15 23.73 -47.45
CA ARG A 889 12.99 24.62 -47.33
C ARG A 889 13.34 25.90 -46.59
N ALA A 890 14.00 25.79 -45.44
CA ALA A 890 14.46 26.94 -44.66
C ALA A 890 15.36 27.87 -45.50
N ARG A 891 16.32 27.32 -46.27
CA ARG A 891 17.18 28.12 -47.18
C ARG A 891 16.39 28.84 -48.28
N ALA A 892 15.39 28.18 -48.84
CA ALA A 892 14.54 28.76 -49.87
C ALA A 892 13.66 29.90 -49.31
N GLU A 893 13.27 29.80 -48.04
CA GLU A 893 12.50 30.82 -47.32
C GLU A 893 13.38 32.01 -46.89
N THR A 894 14.60 31.77 -46.41
CA THR A 894 15.56 32.79 -45.93
C THR A 894 16.37 33.50 -47.03
N ASP A 895 15.80 33.66 -48.23
CA ASP A 895 16.34 34.44 -49.36
C ASP A 895 17.65 33.90 -50.01
N GLU A 896 17.95 32.61 -49.86
CA GLU A 896 19.06 31.91 -50.57
C GLU A 896 18.57 30.79 -51.51
N PRO A 897 17.65 31.10 -52.46
CA PRO A 897 16.95 30.06 -53.22
C PRO A 897 17.89 29.27 -54.15
N LYS A 898 19.05 29.83 -54.54
CA LYS A 898 20.07 29.12 -55.33
C LYS A 898 20.88 28.11 -54.51
N ALA A 899 21.13 28.41 -53.24
CA ALA A 899 21.78 27.47 -52.33
C ALA A 899 20.82 26.33 -51.99
N ALA A 900 19.54 26.66 -51.76
CA ALA A 900 18.47 25.68 -51.59
C ALA A 900 18.36 24.72 -52.78
N LEU A 901 18.43 25.23 -54.03
CA LEU A 901 18.43 24.39 -55.23
C LEU A 901 19.63 23.43 -55.31
N THR A 902 20.82 23.90 -54.91
CA THR A 902 22.04 23.09 -54.92
C THR A 902 21.95 21.96 -53.89
N GLU A 903 21.47 22.30 -52.68
CA GLU A 903 21.25 21.33 -51.61
C GLU A 903 20.13 20.35 -51.97
N ALA A 904 19.02 20.83 -52.54
CA ALA A 904 17.92 20.00 -53.02
C ALA A 904 18.40 18.94 -54.01
N SER A 905 19.27 19.34 -54.94
CA SER A 905 19.89 18.41 -55.91
C SER A 905 20.66 17.30 -55.19
N GLN A 906 21.47 17.65 -54.19
CA GLN A 906 22.25 16.67 -53.41
C GLN A 906 21.35 15.76 -52.56
N VAL A 907 20.30 16.32 -51.96
CA VAL A 907 19.31 15.54 -51.20
C VAL A 907 18.62 14.55 -52.13
N PHE A 908 18.13 14.95 -53.31
CA PHE A 908 17.49 14.00 -54.23
C PHE A 908 18.47 13.00 -54.88
N GLU A 909 19.75 13.33 -55.00
CA GLU A 909 20.77 12.35 -55.42
C GLU A 909 20.95 11.22 -54.41
N SER A 910 20.91 11.55 -53.12
CA SER A 910 21.11 10.63 -51.99
C SER A 910 19.82 9.98 -51.49
N CYS A 911 18.68 10.66 -51.62
CA CYS A 911 17.36 10.31 -51.08
C CYS A 911 16.41 9.89 -52.19
N ARG A 912 16.48 8.62 -52.58
CA ARG A 912 15.75 8.07 -53.75
C ARG A 912 14.47 7.31 -53.42
N ALA A 913 14.01 7.36 -52.17
CA ALA A 913 12.83 6.64 -51.72
C ALA A 913 11.56 7.20 -52.39
N PRO A 914 10.70 6.36 -53.03
CA PRO A 914 9.50 6.84 -53.72
C PRO A 914 8.55 7.65 -52.82
N ARG A 915 8.38 7.26 -51.54
CA ARG A 915 7.49 7.93 -50.59
C ARG A 915 7.97 9.36 -50.26
N PHE A 916 9.28 9.54 -50.07
CA PHE A 916 9.91 10.84 -49.83
C PHE A 916 9.70 11.79 -51.02
N LEU A 917 9.95 11.29 -52.23
CA LEU A 917 9.78 12.06 -53.46
C LEU A 917 8.33 12.52 -53.65
N LEU A 918 7.35 11.67 -53.33
CA LEU A 918 5.93 12.01 -53.46
C LEU A 918 5.49 13.12 -52.51
N GLN A 919 6.06 13.17 -51.31
CA GLN A 919 5.73 14.17 -50.30
C GLN A 919 6.42 15.51 -50.59
N GLU A 920 7.68 15.48 -50.99
CA GLU A 920 8.53 16.68 -51.00
C GLU A 920 8.60 17.40 -52.34
N LEU A 921 8.47 16.69 -53.48
CA LEU A 921 8.60 17.30 -54.79
C LEU A 921 7.59 18.43 -55.06
N PRO A 922 6.28 18.27 -54.79
CA PRO A 922 5.30 19.32 -55.08
C PRO A 922 5.56 20.58 -54.25
N VAL A 923 5.79 20.40 -52.94
CA VAL A 923 6.01 21.51 -51.99
C VAL A 923 7.25 22.31 -52.38
N LEU A 924 8.35 21.61 -52.71
CA LEU A 924 9.59 22.27 -53.11
C LEU A 924 9.46 22.96 -54.47
N ALA A 925 8.79 22.34 -55.45
CA ALA A 925 8.61 22.93 -56.78
C ALA A 925 7.83 24.25 -56.67
N ASP A 926 6.72 24.26 -55.94
CA ASP A 926 5.92 25.46 -55.69
C ASP A 926 6.73 26.54 -54.98
N LEU A 927 7.50 26.16 -53.95
CA LEU A 927 8.35 27.08 -53.19
C LEU A 927 9.42 27.73 -54.09
N LEU A 928 10.17 26.96 -54.87
CA LEU A 928 11.23 27.48 -55.74
C LEU A 928 10.66 28.36 -56.88
N VAL A 929 9.51 27.99 -57.44
CA VAL A 929 8.82 28.80 -58.44
C VAL A 929 8.33 30.12 -57.85
N SER A 930 7.78 30.11 -56.62
CA SER A 930 7.36 31.33 -55.93
C SER A 930 8.52 32.30 -55.68
N LYS A 931 9.75 31.79 -55.56
CA LYS A 931 11.00 32.56 -55.41
C LYS A 931 11.64 32.96 -56.75
N GLY A 932 10.96 32.72 -57.87
CA GLY A 932 11.39 33.16 -59.21
C GLY A 932 12.40 32.23 -59.91
N LEU A 933 12.64 31.01 -59.40
CA LEU A 933 13.57 30.03 -59.97
C LEU A 933 12.90 29.04 -60.92
N PHE A 934 12.06 29.53 -61.84
CA PHE A 934 11.29 28.65 -62.74
C PHE A 934 12.19 27.77 -63.63
N ALA A 935 13.19 28.34 -64.29
CA ALA A 935 14.05 27.61 -65.23
C ALA A 935 14.90 26.56 -64.52
N GLU A 936 15.42 26.90 -63.34
CA GLU A 936 16.21 26.01 -62.50
C GLU A 936 15.38 24.87 -61.91
N THR A 937 14.13 25.13 -61.52
CA THR A 937 13.20 24.10 -61.02
C THR A 937 12.89 23.07 -62.12
N VAL A 938 12.70 23.52 -63.36
CA VAL A 938 12.52 22.61 -64.52
C VAL A 938 13.75 21.72 -64.73
N VAL A 939 14.96 22.28 -64.59
CA VAL A 939 16.21 21.49 -64.71
C VAL A 939 16.32 20.44 -63.60
N LEU A 940 16.00 20.82 -62.35
CA LEU A 940 15.99 19.90 -61.21
C LEU A 940 15.01 18.75 -61.44
N LEU A 941 13.74 19.06 -61.72
CA LEU A 941 12.71 18.03 -61.94
C LEU A 941 13.04 17.11 -63.12
N LYS A 942 13.63 17.67 -64.19
CA LYS A 942 14.08 16.86 -65.34
C LYS A 942 15.20 15.90 -64.94
N SER A 943 16.18 16.36 -64.17
CA SER A 943 17.25 15.50 -63.66
C SER A 943 16.72 14.34 -62.81
N ILE A 944 15.67 14.59 -62.00
CA ILE A 944 15.02 13.59 -61.17
C ILE A 944 14.23 12.60 -62.03
N SER A 945 13.50 13.09 -63.05
CA SER A 945 12.75 12.22 -63.99
C SER A 945 13.68 11.27 -64.77
N GLU A 946 14.90 11.70 -65.08
CA GLU A 946 15.91 10.94 -65.82
C GLU A 946 16.78 10.07 -64.91
N ALA A 947 16.75 10.28 -63.59
CA ALA A 947 17.56 9.55 -62.62
C ALA A 947 17.13 8.07 -62.47
N ASP A 948 18.02 7.23 -61.94
CA ASP A 948 17.67 5.85 -61.56
C ASP A 948 16.91 5.84 -60.22
N ILE A 949 15.67 6.31 -60.28
CA ILE A 949 14.68 6.31 -59.19
C ILE A 949 13.48 5.44 -59.58
N GLY A 950 12.78 4.87 -58.59
CA GLY A 950 11.64 3.98 -58.83
C GLY A 950 10.56 4.61 -59.71
N ALA A 951 9.81 3.78 -60.44
CA ALA A 951 8.87 4.23 -61.47
C ALA A 951 7.79 5.22 -60.95
N ILE A 952 7.42 5.13 -59.68
CA ILE A 952 6.47 6.05 -59.02
C ILE A 952 7.10 7.43 -58.80
N GLY A 953 8.37 7.50 -58.38
CA GLY A 953 9.09 8.76 -58.21
C GLY A 953 9.30 9.50 -59.53
N LYS A 954 9.57 8.75 -60.62
CA LYS A 954 9.62 9.32 -61.98
C LYS A 954 8.29 9.91 -62.39
N GLN A 955 7.21 9.17 -62.13
CA GLN A 955 5.86 9.61 -62.44
C GLN A 955 5.48 10.91 -61.70
N ALA A 956 5.87 11.05 -60.43
CA ALA A 956 5.70 12.29 -59.67
C ALA A 956 6.47 13.47 -60.27
N ALA A 957 7.74 13.27 -60.63
CA ALA A 957 8.53 14.31 -61.29
C ALA A 957 7.93 14.75 -62.64
N HIS A 958 7.43 13.80 -63.44
CA HIS A 958 6.71 14.12 -64.68
C HIS A 958 5.40 14.88 -64.45
N LEU A 959 4.67 14.58 -63.37
CA LEU A 959 3.46 15.33 -63.00
C LEU A 959 3.79 16.80 -62.69
N GLU A 960 4.83 17.05 -61.91
CA GLU A 960 5.25 18.41 -61.55
C GLU A 960 5.81 19.19 -62.77
N LEU A 961 6.64 18.56 -63.62
CA LEU A 961 7.03 19.13 -64.91
C LEU A 961 5.80 19.49 -65.78
N GLY A 962 4.77 18.65 -65.67
CA GLY A 962 3.49 18.84 -66.30
C GLY A 962 2.73 20.08 -65.81
N ARG A 963 2.67 20.29 -64.50
CA ARG A 963 2.09 21.48 -63.87
C ARG A 963 2.82 22.77 -64.26
N LEU A 964 4.12 22.68 -64.50
CA LEU A 964 4.93 23.78 -65.04
C LEU A 964 4.74 23.99 -66.56
N GLY A 965 3.88 23.19 -67.22
CA GLY A 965 3.43 23.41 -68.59
C GLY A 965 3.94 22.40 -69.63
N SER A 966 4.68 21.36 -69.23
CA SER A 966 5.14 20.32 -70.17
C SER A 966 4.04 19.31 -70.50
N THR A 967 3.50 19.38 -71.72
CA THR A 967 2.45 18.45 -72.16
C THR A 967 2.96 17.02 -72.36
N GLU A 968 4.23 16.87 -72.74
CA GLU A 968 4.86 15.55 -72.93
C GLU A 968 5.01 14.83 -71.59
N ASP A 969 5.45 15.54 -70.55
CA ASP A 969 5.59 14.97 -69.21
C ASP A 969 4.23 14.63 -68.58
N LEU A 970 3.18 15.42 -68.80
CA LEU A 970 1.82 15.03 -68.38
C LEU A 970 1.36 13.74 -69.03
N GLU A 971 1.62 13.55 -70.32
CA GLU A 971 1.25 12.31 -71.03
C GLU A 971 2.02 11.10 -70.48
N LEU A 972 3.29 11.28 -70.11
CA LEU A 972 4.07 10.26 -69.41
C LEU A 972 3.49 9.96 -68.01
N ALA A 973 3.18 11.00 -67.22
CA ALA A 973 2.61 10.85 -65.89
C ALA A 973 1.24 10.15 -65.88
N MET A 974 0.42 10.36 -66.92
CA MET A 974 -0.87 9.70 -67.12
C MET A 974 -0.76 8.18 -67.37
N THR A 975 0.40 7.72 -67.86
CA THR A 975 0.64 6.30 -68.21
C THR A 975 1.49 5.56 -67.18
N GLY A 976 1.90 6.24 -66.10
CA GLY A 976 2.72 5.66 -65.05
C GLY A 976 1.98 4.66 -64.14
N PRO A 977 2.73 3.91 -63.32
CA PRO A 977 2.22 2.79 -62.54
C PRO A 977 1.32 3.18 -61.36
N ASP A 978 1.48 4.38 -60.81
CA ASP A 978 0.65 4.89 -59.71
C ASP A 978 -0.65 5.49 -60.25
N ARG A 979 -1.79 4.95 -59.79
CA ARG A 979 -3.11 5.33 -60.31
C ARG A 979 -3.57 6.69 -59.81
N ALA A 980 -3.19 7.09 -58.61
CA ALA A 980 -3.56 8.37 -58.03
C ALA A 980 -2.86 9.51 -58.78
N LEU A 981 -1.54 9.39 -58.98
CA LEU A 981 -0.75 10.33 -59.78
C LEU A 981 -1.22 10.38 -61.24
N ALA A 982 -1.55 9.23 -61.83
CA ALA A 982 -2.10 9.20 -63.18
C ALA A 982 -3.45 9.93 -63.27
N SER A 983 -4.29 9.82 -62.24
CA SER A 983 -5.57 10.51 -62.16
C SER A 983 -5.41 12.02 -61.98
N LEU A 984 -4.46 12.47 -61.15
CA LEU A 984 -4.07 13.88 -61.05
C LEU A 984 -3.55 14.39 -62.39
N ALA A 985 -2.65 13.66 -63.06
CA ALA A 985 -2.11 14.05 -64.37
C ALA A 985 -3.22 14.23 -65.43
N ARG A 986 -4.25 13.36 -65.41
CA ARG A 986 -5.43 13.51 -66.29
C ARG A 986 -6.22 14.78 -65.98
N VAL A 987 -6.40 15.11 -64.70
CA VAL A 987 -7.06 16.35 -64.28
C VAL A 987 -6.26 17.57 -64.74
N GLU A 988 -4.96 17.60 -64.51
CA GLU A 988 -4.08 18.71 -64.93
C GLU A 988 -4.08 18.88 -66.46
N ARG A 989 -3.98 17.78 -67.20
CA ARG A 989 -4.06 17.81 -68.68
C ARG A 989 -5.40 18.34 -69.17
N ALA A 990 -6.50 17.97 -68.51
CA ALA A 990 -7.82 18.49 -68.82
C ALA A 990 -7.91 20.00 -68.53
N GLN A 991 -7.32 20.49 -67.44
CA GLN A 991 -7.26 21.92 -67.14
C GLN A 991 -6.45 22.71 -68.17
N LEU A 992 -5.31 22.19 -68.62
CA LEU A 992 -4.55 22.81 -69.71
C LEU A 992 -5.34 22.84 -71.03
N LEU A 993 -6.05 21.75 -71.37
CA LEU A 993 -6.91 21.73 -72.56
C LEU A 993 -8.06 22.74 -72.46
N VAL A 994 -8.58 22.99 -71.27
CA VAL A 994 -9.57 24.05 -71.02
C VAL A 994 -8.95 25.42 -71.26
N ALA A 995 -7.73 25.66 -70.75
CA ALA A 995 -7.00 26.92 -70.98
C ALA A 995 -6.68 27.14 -72.47
N GLU A 996 -6.43 26.07 -73.23
CA GLU A 996 -6.27 26.09 -74.70
C GLU A 996 -7.61 26.27 -75.46
N GLY A 997 -8.75 26.33 -74.77
CA GLY A 997 -10.08 26.43 -75.39
C GLY A 997 -10.61 25.12 -76.01
N ARG A 998 -9.99 23.98 -75.71
CA ARG A 998 -10.28 22.66 -76.28
C ARG A 998 -11.15 21.81 -75.35
N LEU A 999 -12.30 22.35 -74.95
CA LEU A 999 -13.23 21.76 -73.97
C LEU A 999 -13.66 20.32 -74.31
N GLU A 1000 -13.90 20.03 -75.59
CA GLU A 1000 -14.30 18.69 -76.08
C GLU A 1000 -13.24 17.61 -75.85
N ARG A 1001 -11.96 17.99 -75.67
CA ARG A 1001 -10.87 17.07 -75.36
C ARG A 1001 -10.61 16.94 -73.86
N ALA A 1002 -11.09 17.88 -73.05
CA ALA A 1002 -10.95 17.86 -71.59
C ALA A 1002 -12.00 16.93 -70.93
N GLU A 1003 -13.22 16.92 -71.47
CA GLU A 1003 -14.33 16.12 -70.93
C GLU A 1003 -14.07 14.61 -70.80
N PRO A 1004 -13.46 13.92 -71.79
CA PRO A 1004 -13.16 12.50 -71.67
C PRO A 1004 -12.20 12.19 -70.52
N LEU A 1005 -11.22 13.07 -70.28
CA LEU A 1005 -10.22 12.87 -69.22
C LEU A 1005 -10.84 12.93 -67.83
N TRP A 1006 -11.74 13.89 -67.57
CA TRP A 1006 -12.47 13.93 -66.30
C TRP A 1006 -13.39 12.72 -66.12
N ARG A 1007 -14.05 12.26 -67.20
CA ARG A 1007 -14.87 11.04 -67.13
C ARG A 1007 -14.05 9.79 -66.87
N GLU A 1008 -12.87 9.66 -67.46
CA GLU A 1008 -11.96 8.55 -67.19
C GLU A 1008 -11.53 8.52 -65.73
N VAL A 1009 -11.22 9.68 -65.13
CA VAL A 1009 -10.91 9.78 -63.70
C VAL A 1009 -12.07 9.30 -62.83
N LEU A 1010 -13.30 9.67 -63.17
CA LEU A 1010 -14.50 9.25 -62.43
C LEU A 1010 -14.96 7.81 -62.72
N ALA A 1011 -14.46 7.20 -63.79
CA ALA A 1011 -14.76 5.81 -64.14
C ALA A 1011 -13.90 4.81 -63.37
N ASP A 1012 -12.79 5.24 -62.77
CA ASP A 1012 -11.96 4.39 -61.91
C ASP A 1012 -12.63 4.26 -60.52
N PRO A 1013 -13.09 3.05 -60.13
CA PRO A 1013 -13.76 2.85 -58.84
C PRO A 1013 -12.80 2.97 -57.65
N ALA A 1014 -11.49 2.99 -57.86
CA ALA A 1014 -10.47 3.15 -56.82
C ALA A 1014 -9.85 4.56 -56.82
N VAL A 1015 -10.45 5.52 -57.52
CA VAL A 1015 -9.95 6.91 -57.57
C VAL A 1015 -10.01 7.57 -56.20
N GLU A 1016 -8.95 8.30 -55.87
CA GLU A 1016 -8.88 9.05 -54.61
C GLU A 1016 -9.86 10.24 -54.60
N PRO A 1017 -10.23 10.75 -53.40
CA PRO A 1017 -11.18 11.84 -53.24
C PRO A 1017 -10.78 13.15 -53.94
N VAL A 1018 -9.48 13.50 -53.95
CA VAL A 1018 -9.01 14.77 -54.51
C VAL A 1018 -9.12 14.80 -56.05
N PRO A 1019 -8.56 13.84 -56.82
CA PRO A 1019 -8.71 13.81 -58.27
C PRO A 1019 -10.16 13.70 -58.73
N SER A 1020 -10.97 12.89 -58.04
CA SER A 1020 -12.39 12.75 -58.35
C SER A 1020 -13.16 14.04 -58.09
N SER A 1021 -12.90 14.73 -56.98
CA SER A 1021 -13.52 16.02 -56.69
C SER A 1021 -13.14 17.08 -57.72
N LEU A 1022 -11.87 17.14 -58.14
CA LEU A 1022 -11.43 18.06 -59.19
C LEU A 1022 -12.03 17.73 -60.55
N ALA A 1023 -12.20 16.45 -60.88
CA ALA A 1023 -12.88 16.00 -62.09
C ALA A 1023 -14.38 16.37 -62.08
N GLN A 1024 -15.07 16.18 -60.96
CA GLN A 1024 -16.46 16.63 -60.78
C GLN A 1024 -16.56 18.16 -60.92
N LEU A 1025 -15.63 18.90 -60.31
CA LEU A 1025 -15.59 20.36 -60.39
C LEU A 1025 -15.35 20.84 -61.83
N GLY A 1026 -14.49 20.17 -62.59
CA GLY A 1026 -14.25 20.40 -64.02
C GLY A 1026 -15.50 20.12 -64.87
N LEU A 1027 -16.16 18.98 -64.67
CA LEU A 1027 -17.41 18.63 -65.36
C LEU A 1027 -18.55 19.58 -65.00
N GLY A 1028 -18.64 20.02 -63.74
CA GLY A 1028 -19.61 21.02 -63.30
C GLY A 1028 -19.40 22.37 -63.98
N ARG A 1029 -18.15 22.86 -64.07
CA ARG A 1029 -17.80 24.08 -64.82
C ARG A 1029 -18.09 23.94 -66.32
N LEU A 1030 -17.86 22.77 -66.90
CA LEU A 1030 -18.21 22.48 -68.30
C LEU A 1030 -19.73 22.46 -68.52
N ALA A 1031 -20.48 21.87 -67.59
CA ALA A 1031 -21.94 21.87 -67.65
C ALA A 1031 -22.50 23.29 -67.52
N LEU A 1032 -21.90 24.14 -66.67
CA LEU A 1032 -22.21 25.57 -66.60
C LEU A 1032 -21.96 26.28 -67.93
N SER A 1033 -20.79 26.09 -68.55
CA SER A 1033 -20.46 26.76 -69.82
C SER A 1033 -21.37 26.32 -70.97
N ARG A 1034 -21.94 25.10 -70.89
CA ARG A 1034 -22.96 24.59 -71.82
C ARG A 1034 -24.40 24.96 -71.46
N GLY A 1035 -24.62 25.72 -70.39
CA GLY A 1035 -25.94 26.14 -69.91
C GLY A 1035 -26.77 25.04 -69.23
N ALA A 1036 -26.15 23.92 -68.85
CA ALA A 1036 -26.80 22.77 -68.21
C ALA A 1036 -26.77 22.89 -66.67
N GLY A 1037 -27.48 23.89 -66.13
CA GLY A 1037 -27.52 24.20 -64.69
C GLY A 1037 -27.81 23.01 -63.75
N PRO A 1038 -28.79 22.13 -64.03
CA PRO A 1038 -29.06 20.96 -63.19
C PRO A 1038 -27.91 19.94 -63.16
N GLN A 1039 -27.21 19.75 -64.28
CA GLN A 1039 -26.06 18.86 -64.36
C GLN A 1039 -24.86 19.47 -63.63
N ALA A 1040 -24.66 20.79 -63.75
CA ALA A 1040 -23.65 21.50 -62.98
C ALA A 1040 -23.88 21.39 -61.47
N ARG A 1041 -25.14 21.56 -61.02
CA ARG A 1041 -25.51 21.42 -59.62
C ARG A 1041 -25.22 20.02 -59.09
N PHE A 1042 -25.60 18.98 -59.83
CA PHE A 1042 -25.30 17.59 -59.48
C PHE A 1042 -23.80 17.38 -59.25
N HIS A 1043 -22.96 17.86 -60.17
CA HIS A 1043 -21.52 17.72 -60.06
C HIS A 1043 -20.95 18.46 -58.84
N PHE A 1044 -21.39 19.68 -58.54
CA PHE A 1044 -20.92 20.41 -57.35
C PHE A 1044 -21.43 19.82 -56.03
N GLU A 1045 -22.63 19.25 -56.01
CA GLU A 1045 -23.15 18.52 -54.84
C GLU A 1045 -22.36 17.22 -54.62
N GLU A 1046 -21.96 16.54 -55.69
CA GLU A 1046 -21.04 15.40 -55.61
C GLU A 1046 -19.66 15.80 -55.08
N VAL A 1047 -19.14 16.99 -55.43
CA VAL A 1047 -17.91 17.52 -54.82
C VAL A 1047 -18.08 17.68 -53.30
N ARG A 1048 -19.23 18.18 -52.84
CA ARG A 1048 -19.52 18.31 -51.40
C ARG A 1048 -19.59 16.95 -50.70
N ARG A 1049 -20.02 15.91 -51.41
CA ARG A 1049 -20.10 14.54 -50.89
C ARG A 1049 -18.74 13.86 -50.85
N LEU A 1050 -17.90 14.11 -51.84
CA LEU A 1050 -16.64 13.39 -52.06
C LEU A 1050 -15.43 14.07 -51.40
N SER A 1051 -15.38 15.40 -51.39
CA SER A 1051 -14.17 16.14 -51.01
C SER A 1051 -14.10 16.42 -49.51
N LYS A 1052 -12.90 16.23 -48.93
CA LYS A 1052 -12.55 16.68 -47.57
C LYS A 1052 -11.66 17.94 -47.57
N GLU A 1053 -11.31 18.43 -48.76
CA GLU A 1053 -10.37 19.55 -48.93
C GLU A 1053 -11.10 20.90 -48.85
N PRO A 1054 -10.79 21.76 -47.85
CA PRO A 1054 -11.51 23.02 -47.63
C PRO A 1054 -11.52 23.94 -48.86
N TRP A 1055 -10.40 24.01 -49.59
CA TRP A 1055 -10.26 24.86 -50.76
C TRP A 1055 -11.09 24.37 -51.97
N ILE A 1056 -11.30 23.06 -52.13
CA ILE A 1056 -12.16 22.49 -53.19
C ILE A 1056 -13.63 22.72 -52.85
N LEU A 1057 -13.99 22.48 -51.58
CA LEU A 1057 -15.34 22.72 -51.07
C LEU A 1057 -15.72 24.20 -51.23
N GLN A 1058 -14.84 25.11 -50.86
CA GLN A 1058 -15.06 26.54 -51.00
C GLN A 1058 -15.32 26.94 -52.46
N GLN A 1059 -14.59 26.35 -53.42
CA GLN A 1059 -14.81 26.58 -54.85
C GLN A 1059 -16.18 26.04 -55.31
N ALA A 1060 -16.56 24.82 -54.89
CA ALA A 1060 -17.85 24.24 -55.22
C ALA A 1060 -19.01 25.04 -54.62
N GLU A 1061 -18.89 25.50 -53.38
CA GLU A 1061 -19.89 26.33 -52.70
C GLU A 1061 -20.04 27.71 -53.33
N ALA A 1062 -18.95 28.33 -53.77
CA ALA A 1062 -19.02 29.58 -54.52
C ALA A 1062 -19.82 29.40 -55.82
N LEU A 1063 -19.58 28.29 -56.53
CA LEU A 1063 -20.28 27.97 -57.78
C LEU A 1063 -21.76 27.57 -57.56
N LEU A 1064 -22.07 26.85 -56.48
CA LEU A 1064 -23.45 26.54 -56.08
C LEU A 1064 -24.22 27.81 -55.70
N ARG A 1065 -23.60 28.73 -54.96
CA ARG A 1065 -24.21 30.04 -54.65
C ARG A 1065 -24.50 30.86 -55.91
N GLN A 1066 -23.60 30.83 -56.90
CA GLN A 1066 -23.83 31.47 -58.19
C GLN A 1066 -25.01 30.83 -58.95
N LEU A 1067 -25.13 29.50 -58.93
CA LEU A 1067 -26.27 28.78 -59.51
C LEU A 1067 -27.61 29.10 -58.82
N ASP A 1068 -27.59 29.20 -57.49
CA ASP A 1068 -28.77 29.53 -56.69
C ASP A 1068 -29.20 30.99 -56.91
N ALA A 1069 -28.26 31.92 -57.09
CA ALA A 1069 -28.55 33.30 -57.47
C ALA A 1069 -29.21 33.41 -58.86
N VAL A 1070 -28.75 32.61 -59.84
CA VAL A 1070 -29.32 32.58 -61.21
C VAL A 1070 -30.68 31.87 -61.27
N SER A 1071 -30.91 30.84 -60.44
CA SER A 1071 -32.21 30.17 -60.35
C SER A 1071 -33.25 30.97 -59.57
N GLY A 1072 -32.83 31.75 -58.56
CA GLY A 1072 -33.65 32.74 -57.86
C GLY A 1072 -34.16 33.88 -58.77
N LEU A 1073 -33.36 34.30 -59.76
CA LEU A 1073 -33.79 35.26 -60.78
C LEU A 1073 -34.84 34.66 -61.75
N ARG A 1074 -34.80 33.34 -62.01
CA ARG A 1074 -35.82 32.64 -62.82
C ARG A 1074 -37.11 32.32 -62.06
N SER A 1075 -37.05 32.04 -60.76
CA SER A 1075 -38.24 31.88 -59.91
C SER A 1075 -38.92 33.23 -59.61
N GLY A 1076 -38.15 34.32 -59.56
CA GLY A 1076 -38.68 35.68 -59.47
C GLY A 1076 -39.46 36.15 -60.72
N ALA A 1077 -39.12 35.63 -61.91
CA ALA A 1077 -39.83 35.97 -63.15
C ALA A 1077 -41.21 35.30 -63.29
N ALA A 1078 -41.49 34.23 -62.52
CA ALA A 1078 -42.83 33.63 -62.44
C ALA A 1078 -43.75 34.32 -61.40
N ALA A 1079 -43.19 35.20 -60.56
CA ALA A 1079 -43.91 35.91 -59.50
C ALA A 1079 -44.10 37.41 -59.76
N ALA A 1080 -43.69 37.93 -60.92
CA ALA A 1080 -43.77 39.35 -61.25
C ALA A 1080 -44.75 39.64 -62.41
N THR A 1081 -46.05 39.41 -62.17
CA THR A 1081 -47.11 40.24 -62.77
C THR A 1081 -47.64 41.16 -61.67
N GLY A 1082 -47.01 42.32 -61.53
CA GLY A 1082 -47.35 43.28 -60.47
C GLY A 1082 -46.41 44.48 -60.37
N ALA A 1083 -46.42 45.32 -61.41
CA ALA A 1083 -46.15 46.77 -61.39
C ALA A 1083 -44.86 47.34 -60.73
N ALA A 1084 -43.91 47.67 -61.62
CA ALA A 1084 -43.24 48.98 -61.81
C ALA A 1084 -42.44 49.68 -60.67
N GLY A 1085 -41.12 49.74 -60.88
CA GLY A 1085 -40.45 51.03 -61.18
C GLY A 1085 -39.35 51.51 -60.23
N SER A 1086 -38.07 51.27 -60.59
CA SER A 1086 -37.01 52.30 -60.71
C SER A 1086 -35.64 51.68 -61.00
N GLU A 1087 -35.11 52.02 -62.19
CA GLU A 1087 -33.71 52.28 -62.61
C GLU A 1087 -32.52 51.47 -62.04
N GLY A 1088 -31.74 50.86 -62.96
CA GLY A 1088 -30.45 50.19 -62.73
C GLY A 1088 -29.25 51.15 -62.50
N PRO A 1089 -27.99 50.65 -62.43
CA PRO A 1089 -27.31 49.95 -63.53
C PRO A 1089 -26.63 48.62 -63.08
N ALA A 1090 -26.74 47.52 -63.81
CA ALA A 1090 -25.91 47.12 -64.97
C ALA A 1090 -24.41 46.93 -64.64
N VAL A 1091 -24.02 45.67 -64.41
CA VAL A 1091 -22.74 45.12 -64.90
C VAL A 1091 -22.95 43.66 -65.31
N ALA A 1092 -22.62 43.37 -66.57
CA ALA A 1092 -22.27 42.08 -67.17
C ALA A 1092 -21.23 42.38 -68.29
N PRO A 1093 -20.42 41.44 -68.81
CA PRO A 1093 -20.26 40.03 -68.45
C PRO A 1093 -18.91 39.69 -67.78
#